data_AF-A0A926IKN1-F1
#
_entry.id   AF-A0A926IKN1-F1
#
_cell.length_a   1.000
_cell.length_b   1.000
_cell.length_c   1.000
_cell.angle_alpha   90.00
_cell.angle_beta   90.00
_cell.angle_gamma   90.00
#
_symmetry.space_group_name_H-M   'P 1'
#
loop_
_entity.id
_entity.type
_entity.pdbx_description
1 polymer ?
#
loop_
_entity_poly.entity_id
_entity_poly.type
_entity_poly.pdbx_seq_one_letter_code
_entity_poly.pdbx_strand_id
1 'polypeptide(L)'
;MANKYKALNKIVLLILAIMLTFPQYLSPNTIAASQIRLVIDGKDFTQNAAPVIENDRTLVPIRVITEQLDGEVEWNNAERSVKITKGDMQVVLKIDSHLIEINQEGKIYTLVDVPPKIINDRTYVPLRLVGNLLGISVEWDNANRIVRVDSNIISTFEPFFDVKFLNIDNGQAITGKTSLQISTGNTNLNGAAEIKYLLLDPKTVTGKVISRGTDLTSQYQYIPYVNDNGEKVLVAAIYDGNGNFTAGDALEINVNVVPSVQLTGISNDQIIDSTVGFGIDTNFVPTFVKYEITNIDKPKATLTDESDPFGSYNWAPDMEDSGNYSVKAIAYDENGNPHESPAVFFKADIARKLTLTGIPSNGIIDKPVSLLASRNFSVSETQYILRDSTNGNEQVIATIPYGNYTWFPEPDLAGNKEVFVRVRDGKGAYYESQPISVNILSTPKLILSGIGPKQVLTEPVKLKTINNVKLTSVNYVLINPNTGARIPIATNQDPSAEYTYTPTTSGDWKIQVEGTFAGNTIKGEEIPFKIYLGKIYGPQPVIEKDKFLGIASGLAVKSWKKTGMSAALQTAQSILETGWGQSVPTDKYTGKLSNNLFGIKGSGPNGSVTSNTWEEYDGIKFRIDADFRAYKSVNESWEDHKEFLKKDRYQILRDVMYDSTQGAWALRRAGYATDSQYPIKLMNLIKQYNLLELDKVSI
;
A
#
# COMPACT_ATOMS: atom_id res chain seq x y z
N MET A 1 57.90 -16.79 -73.11
CA MET A 1 56.84 -16.90 -72.08
C MET A 1 57.34 -16.44 -70.70
N ALA A 2 58.04 -15.29 -70.59
CA ALA A 2 58.65 -14.84 -69.32
C ALA A 2 58.48 -13.33 -68.98
N ASN A 3 57.90 -12.51 -69.87
CA ASN A 3 57.76 -11.06 -69.65
C ASN A 3 56.35 -10.57 -69.27
N LYS A 4 55.32 -11.42 -69.28
CA LYS A 4 53.96 -11.01 -68.85
C LYS A 4 53.72 -11.14 -67.33
N TYR A 5 54.47 -11.99 -66.62
CA TYR A 5 54.30 -12.20 -65.18
C TYR A 5 55.10 -11.22 -64.29
N LYS A 6 56.12 -10.53 -64.82
CA LYS A 6 56.88 -9.51 -64.08
C LYS A 6 56.16 -8.15 -63.99
N ALA A 7 55.32 -7.82 -64.97
CA ALA A 7 54.56 -6.56 -64.98
C ALA A 7 53.31 -6.65 -64.08
N LEU A 8 52.64 -7.81 -64.07
CA LEU A 8 51.43 -8.03 -63.26
C LEU A 8 51.73 -8.01 -61.76
N ASN A 9 52.86 -8.60 -61.32
CA ASN A 9 53.27 -8.54 -59.91
C ASN A 9 53.68 -7.13 -59.45
N LYS A 10 54.23 -6.28 -60.32
CA LYS A 10 54.58 -4.89 -59.96
C LYS A 10 53.34 -4.00 -59.83
N ILE A 11 52.33 -4.20 -60.68
CA ILE A 11 51.07 -3.45 -60.62
C ILE A 11 50.24 -3.87 -59.40
N VAL A 12 50.19 -5.16 -59.07
CA VAL A 12 49.50 -5.66 -57.86
C VAL A 12 50.20 -5.19 -56.58
N LEU A 13 51.55 -5.19 -56.53
CA LEU A 13 52.31 -4.63 -55.41
C LEU A 13 52.17 -3.10 -55.29
N LEU A 14 52.04 -2.38 -56.40
CA LEU A 14 51.80 -0.93 -56.39
C LEU A 14 50.37 -0.60 -55.92
N ILE A 15 49.37 -1.39 -56.31
CA ILE A 15 47.98 -1.22 -55.87
C ILE A 15 47.81 -1.61 -54.39
N LEU A 16 48.48 -2.66 -53.91
CA LEU A 16 48.51 -3.00 -52.48
C LEU A 16 49.27 -1.95 -51.65
N ALA A 17 50.37 -1.39 -52.17
CA ALA A 17 51.10 -0.31 -51.48
C ALA A 17 50.27 0.99 -51.41
N ILE A 18 49.52 1.32 -52.48
CA ILE A 18 48.61 2.48 -52.50
C ILE A 18 47.40 2.25 -51.57
N MET A 19 46.86 1.02 -51.48
CA MET A 19 45.77 0.68 -50.55
C MET A 19 46.19 0.64 -49.07
N LEU A 20 47.47 0.36 -48.76
CA LEU A 20 48.00 0.37 -47.39
C LEU A 20 48.41 1.78 -46.92
N THR A 21 48.64 2.73 -47.84
CA THR A 21 48.96 4.14 -47.49
C THR A 21 47.75 5.08 -47.56
N PHE A 22 46.65 4.68 -48.21
CA PHE A 22 45.43 5.50 -48.31
C PHE A 22 44.59 5.67 -47.01
N PRO A 23 44.69 4.83 -45.97
CA PRO A 23 43.94 5.07 -44.72
C PRO A 23 44.52 6.19 -43.85
N GLN A 24 45.71 6.73 -44.12
CA GLN A 24 46.34 7.75 -43.26
C GLN A 24 45.99 9.21 -43.61
N TYR A 25 45.21 9.44 -44.66
CA TYR A 25 44.77 10.80 -45.07
C TYR A 25 43.26 11.02 -45.02
N LEU A 26 42.52 10.06 -44.45
CA LEU A 26 41.14 10.28 -44.01
C LEU A 26 41.12 10.31 -42.49
N SER A 27 41.82 11.28 -41.90
CA SER A 27 41.28 11.86 -40.68
C SER A 27 39.92 12.42 -41.08
N PRO A 28 38.79 11.98 -40.51
CA PRO A 28 37.61 12.83 -40.59
C PRO A 28 38.09 14.18 -40.07
N ASN A 29 38.03 15.22 -40.91
CA ASN A 29 38.05 16.58 -40.40
C ASN A 29 36.85 16.62 -39.46
N THR A 30 37.09 16.37 -38.17
CA THR A 30 36.22 16.83 -37.12
C THR A 30 36.22 18.33 -37.32
N ILE A 31 35.19 18.84 -38.00
CA ILE A 31 34.85 20.25 -37.93
C ILE A 31 34.51 20.44 -36.46
N ALA A 32 35.51 20.81 -35.66
CA ALA A 32 35.29 21.27 -34.31
C ALA A 32 34.29 22.43 -34.47
N ALA A 33 33.11 22.28 -33.90
CA ALA A 33 32.14 23.36 -33.86
C ALA A 33 32.88 24.62 -33.36
N SER A 34 32.79 25.71 -34.09
CA SER A 34 33.50 26.94 -33.74
C SER A 34 33.21 27.30 -32.29
N GLN A 35 34.28 27.55 -31.53
CA GLN A 35 34.22 27.92 -30.11
C GLN A 35 33.20 29.04 -29.92
N ILE A 36 32.31 28.88 -28.95
CA ILE A 36 31.33 29.91 -28.62
C ILE A 36 32.08 31.05 -27.93
N ARG A 37 31.87 32.28 -28.38
CA ARG A 37 32.52 33.44 -27.79
C ARG A 37 31.71 34.04 -26.65
N LEU A 38 32.40 34.55 -25.63
CA LEU A 38 31.82 35.35 -24.55
C LEU A 38 32.36 36.77 -24.62
N VAL A 39 31.48 37.73 -24.88
CA VAL A 39 31.84 39.15 -24.94
C VAL A 39 31.06 39.90 -23.86
N ILE A 40 31.78 40.56 -22.96
CA ILE A 40 31.23 41.35 -21.85
C ILE A 40 31.69 42.79 -22.03
N ASP A 41 30.76 43.73 -22.16
CA ASP A 41 31.03 45.17 -22.38
C ASP A 41 32.07 45.43 -23.49
N GLY A 42 31.91 44.69 -24.59
CA GLY A 42 32.76 44.77 -25.77
C GLY A 42 34.12 44.07 -25.67
N LYS A 43 34.48 43.49 -24.52
CA LYS A 43 35.73 42.73 -24.31
C LYS A 43 35.51 41.23 -24.46
N ASP A 44 36.42 40.55 -25.16
CA ASP A 44 36.35 39.10 -25.39
C ASP A 44 37.00 38.31 -24.24
N PHE A 45 36.22 37.45 -23.58
CA PHE A 45 36.63 36.60 -22.46
C PHE A 45 36.62 35.10 -22.82
N THR A 46 36.52 34.75 -24.10
CA THR A 46 36.33 33.39 -24.58
C THR A 46 37.42 32.42 -24.12
N GLN A 47 38.67 32.86 -24.11
CA GLN A 47 39.81 32.05 -23.65
C GLN A 47 39.77 31.80 -22.14
N ASN A 48 39.20 32.75 -21.40
CA ASN A 48 39.08 32.69 -19.97
C ASN A 48 37.86 31.88 -19.56
N ALA A 49 36.76 31.88 -20.32
CA ALA A 49 35.48 31.28 -19.92
C ALA A 49 34.54 31.06 -21.13
N ALA A 50 34.71 29.95 -21.84
CA ALA A 50 33.90 29.64 -23.02
C ALA A 50 32.49 29.16 -22.63
N PRO A 51 31.41 29.74 -23.19
CA PRO A 51 30.06 29.21 -23.05
C PRO A 51 29.94 27.82 -23.70
N VAL A 52 28.95 27.05 -23.29
CA VAL A 52 28.64 25.72 -23.84
C VAL A 52 27.17 25.63 -24.25
N ILE A 53 26.83 24.75 -25.18
CA ILE A 53 25.44 24.42 -25.51
C ILE A 53 25.19 22.99 -25.07
N GLU A 54 24.15 22.79 -24.25
CA GLU A 54 23.66 21.49 -23.81
C GLU A 54 22.14 21.46 -23.98
N ASN A 55 21.60 20.45 -24.68
CA ASN A 55 20.15 20.29 -24.93
C ASN A 55 19.47 21.59 -25.41
N ASP A 56 20.06 22.23 -26.42
CA ASP A 56 19.57 23.49 -27.00
C ASP A 56 19.48 24.66 -26.00
N ARG A 57 20.31 24.62 -24.94
CA ARG A 57 20.48 25.72 -23.98
C ARG A 57 21.92 26.18 -23.93
N THR A 58 22.11 27.48 -24.11
CA THR A 58 23.40 28.13 -23.92
C THR A 58 23.65 28.33 -22.43
N LEU A 59 24.70 27.71 -21.92
CA LEU A 59 25.16 27.86 -20.54
C LEU A 59 26.43 28.69 -20.49
N VAL A 60 26.54 29.54 -19.48
CA VAL A 60 27.64 30.48 -19.30
C VAL A 60 28.27 30.37 -17.91
N PRO A 61 29.59 30.59 -17.79
CA PRO A 61 30.29 30.53 -16.51
C PRO A 61 29.95 31.76 -15.66
N ILE A 62 29.12 31.57 -14.63
CA ILE A 62 28.53 32.68 -13.87
C ILE A 62 29.58 33.54 -13.17
N ARG A 63 30.61 32.90 -12.60
CA ARG A 63 31.68 33.59 -11.86
C ARG A 63 32.33 34.70 -12.67
N VAL A 64 32.75 34.37 -13.90
CA VAL A 64 33.48 35.32 -14.75
C VAL A 64 32.60 36.50 -15.13
N ILE A 65 31.32 36.25 -15.43
CA ILE A 65 30.40 37.34 -15.79
C ILE A 65 30.13 38.23 -14.58
N THR A 66 29.84 37.65 -13.41
CA THR A 66 29.55 38.39 -12.19
C THR A 66 30.74 39.23 -11.72
N GLU A 67 31.95 38.66 -11.68
CA GLU A 67 33.16 39.35 -11.23
C GLU A 67 33.57 40.50 -12.18
N GLN A 68 33.30 40.39 -13.49
CA GLN A 68 33.53 41.49 -14.44
C GLN A 68 32.53 42.64 -14.29
N LEU A 69 31.43 42.42 -13.56
CA LEU A 69 30.34 43.36 -13.36
C LEU A 69 30.23 43.80 -11.89
N ASP A 70 31.38 43.85 -11.22
CA ASP A 70 31.56 44.28 -9.83
C ASP A 70 30.73 43.49 -8.80
N GLY A 71 30.38 42.24 -9.11
CA GLY A 71 29.73 41.31 -8.19
C GLY A 71 30.71 40.32 -7.55
N GLU A 72 30.34 39.80 -6.39
CA GLU A 72 31.10 38.80 -5.65
C GLU A 72 30.49 37.41 -5.80
N VAL A 73 31.35 36.38 -5.87
CA VAL A 73 30.93 34.98 -6.02
C VAL A 73 31.64 34.08 -5.01
N GLU A 74 30.89 33.55 -4.06
CA GLU A 74 31.35 32.65 -3.00
C GLU A 74 30.88 31.21 -3.25
N TRP A 75 31.76 30.24 -3.02
CA TRP A 75 31.43 28.81 -3.09
C TRP A 75 31.27 28.25 -1.68
N ASN A 76 30.12 27.64 -1.40
CA ASN A 76 29.89 26.86 -0.20
C ASN A 76 30.00 25.37 -0.52
N ASN A 77 31.09 24.74 -0.06
CA ASN A 77 31.35 23.33 -0.31
C ASN A 77 30.40 22.38 0.44
N ALA A 78 29.98 22.74 1.65
CA ALA A 78 29.11 21.89 2.47
C ALA A 78 27.70 21.80 1.87
N GLU A 79 27.22 22.91 1.31
CA GLU A 79 25.89 22.98 0.70
C GLU A 79 25.92 22.72 -0.81
N ARG A 80 27.11 22.62 -1.44
CA ARG A 80 27.29 22.60 -2.89
C ARG A 80 26.51 23.73 -3.56
N SER A 81 26.74 24.95 -3.10
CA SER A 81 26.03 26.15 -3.57
C SER A 81 26.99 27.28 -3.92
N VAL A 82 26.57 28.13 -4.85
CA VAL A 82 27.22 29.38 -5.21
C VAL A 82 26.36 30.53 -4.71
N LYS A 83 26.95 31.38 -3.87
CA LYS A 83 26.33 32.64 -3.45
C LYS A 83 26.88 33.77 -4.31
N ILE A 84 25.98 34.56 -4.89
CA ILE A 84 26.30 35.75 -5.68
C ILE A 84 25.80 36.97 -4.92
N THR A 85 26.65 38.00 -4.82
CA THR A 85 26.30 39.28 -4.20
C THR A 85 26.60 40.42 -5.18
N LYS A 86 25.63 41.30 -5.45
CA LYS A 86 25.85 42.50 -6.26
C LYS A 86 24.96 43.62 -5.74
N GLY A 87 25.58 44.67 -5.18
CA GLY A 87 24.83 45.70 -4.44
C GLY A 87 24.02 45.07 -3.30
N ASP A 88 22.73 45.36 -3.25
CA ASP A 88 21.80 44.80 -2.24
C ASP A 88 21.25 43.41 -2.61
N MET A 89 21.48 42.94 -3.84
CA MET A 89 21.00 41.65 -4.30
C MET A 89 21.92 40.52 -3.85
N GLN A 90 21.33 39.48 -3.26
CA GLN A 90 21.97 38.19 -3.00
C GLN A 90 21.20 37.07 -3.70
N VAL A 91 21.93 36.12 -4.30
CA VAL A 91 21.35 34.97 -4.98
C VAL A 91 22.08 33.72 -4.52
N VAL A 92 21.34 32.66 -4.18
CA VAL A 92 21.92 31.36 -3.86
C VAL A 92 21.52 30.35 -4.94
N LEU A 93 22.54 29.84 -5.63
CA LEU A 93 22.42 28.83 -6.67
C LEU A 93 22.90 27.50 -6.13
N LYS A 94 22.01 26.52 -6.01
CA LYS A 94 22.42 25.17 -5.62
C LYS A 94 22.72 24.32 -6.83
N ILE A 95 23.85 23.61 -6.81
CA ILE A 95 24.25 22.75 -7.92
C ILE A 95 23.25 21.60 -8.08
N ASP A 96 22.90 21.29 -9.33
CA ASP A 96 21.95 20.25 -9.72
C ASP A 96 20.51 20.48 -9.21
N SER A 97 20.15 21.71 -8.86
CA SER A 97 18.81 22.11 -8.41
C SER A 97 18.18 23.13 -9.36
N HIS A 98 16.91 22.93 -9.69
CA HIS A 98 16.13 23.91 -10.45
C HIS A 98 15.67 25.09 -9.58
N LEU A 99 15.67 24.94 -8.26
CA LEU A 99 15.31 25.99 -7.31
C LEU A 99 16.43 27.01 -7.11
N ILE A 100 16.06 28.29 -7.14
CA ILE A 100 16.93 29.42 -6.86
C ILE A 100 16.31 30.29 -5.77
N GLU A 101 17.15 30.73 -4.83
CA GLU A 101 16.81 31.75 -3.84
C GLU A 101 17.35 33.11 -4.29
N ILE A 102 16.49 34.14 -4.26
CA ILE A 102 16.85 35.53 -4.58
C ILE A 102 16.41 36.41 -3.41
N ASN A 103 17.29 37.30 -2.97
CA ASN A 103 17.02 38.26 -1.91
C ASN A 103 17.46 39.66 -2.37
N GLN A 104 16.49 40.56 -2.59
CA GLN A 104 16.73 41.94 -3.02
C GLN A 104 15.79 42.91 -2.29
N GLU A 105 14.48 42.68 -2.39
CA GLU A 105 13.42 43.43 -1.68
C GLU A 105 12.55 42.48 -0.84
N GLY A 106 13.19 41.44 -0.31
CA GLY A 106 12.54 40.27 0.27
C GLY A 106 13.06 38.99 -0.35
N LYS A 107 13.00 37.90 0.43
CA LYS A 107 13.42 36.58 0.00
C LYS A 107 12.32 35.96 -0.88
N ILE A 108 12.68 35.52 -2.06
CA ILE A 108 11.80 34.80 -2.99
C ILE A 108 12.49 33.54 -3.50
N TYR A 109 11.68 32.57 -3.91
CA TYR A 109 12.14 31.39 -4.61
C TYR A 109 11.60 31.37 -6.03
N THR A 110 12.39 30.86 -6.97
CA THR A 110 11.97 30.67 -8.36
C THR A 110 12.59 29.40 -8.94
N LEU A 111 12.08 28.95 -10.09
CA LEU A 111 12.60 27.79 -10.81
C LEU A 111 13.26 28.19 -12.12
N VAL A 112 14.31 27.47 -12.50
CA VAL A 112 14.97 27.59 -13.82
C VAL A 112 14.74 26.35 -14.67
N ASP A 113 14.92 26.48 -15.98
CA ASP A 113 14.74 25.37 -16.93
C ASP A 113 15.92 24.41 -17.00
N VAL A 114 17.15 24.87 -16.69
CA VAL A 114 18.33 24.01 -16.54
C VAL A 114 19.05 24.38 -15.24
N PRO A 115 19.35 23.39 -14.38
CA PRO A 115 19.96 23.65 -13.08
C PRO A 115 21.42 24.12 -13.24
N PRO A 116 21.97 24.87 -12.27
CA PRO A 116 23.39 25.18 -12.21
C PRO A 116 24.23 23.90 -12.16
N LYS A 117 25.29 23.82 -12.97
CA LYS A 117 26.16 22.62 -13.08
C LYS A 117 27.63 22.99 -12.99
N ILE A 118 28.45 22.04 -12.56
CA ILE A 118 29.91 22.19 -12.58
C ILE A 118 30.47 21.55 -13.85
N ILE A 119 31.16 22.34 -14.67
CA ILE A 119 31.87 21.90 -15.88
C ILE A 119 33.30 22.42 -15.79
N ASN A 120 34.29 21.52 -15.79
CA ASN A 120 35.72 21.87 -15.69
C ASN A 120 35.99 22.86 -14.53
N ASP A 121 35.53 22.51 -13.32
CA ASP A 121 35.69 23.27 -12.08
C ASP A 121 35.04 24.67 -12.06
N ARG A 122 34.04 24.89 -12.92
CA ARG A 122 33.30 26.16 -12.98
C ARG A 122 31.81 25.93 -12.98
N THR A 123 31.09 26.83 -12.32
CA THR A 123 29.63 26.82 -12.32
C THR A 123 29.09 27.46 -13.58
N TYR A 124 28.33 26.69 -14.33
CA TYR A 124 27.60 27.11 -15.51
C TYR A 124 26.12 27.23 -15.20
N VAL A 125 25.51 28.28 -15.74
CA VAL A 125 24.09 28.59 -15.58
C VAL A 125 23.45 28.95 -16.92
N PRO A 126 22.12 28.85 -17.05
CA PRO A 126 21.42 29.29 -18.25
C PRO A 126 21.70 30.76 -18.55
N LEU A 127 21.89 31.09 -19.83
CA LEU A 127 22.12 32.45 -20.29
C LEU A 127 21.07 33.45 -19.76
N ARG A 128 19.78 33.07 -19.85
CA ARG A 128 18.65 33.88 -19.37
C ARG A 128 18.73 34.17 -17.87
N LEU A 129 19.24 33.22 -17.08
CA LEU A 129 19.37 33.41 -15.64
C LEU A 129 20.34 34.56 -15.36
N VAL A 130 21.43 34.68 -16.11
CA VAL A 130 22.40 35.77 -15.92
C VAL A 130 21.77 37.14 -16.12
N GLY A 131 20.96 37.30 -17.17
CA GLY A 131 20.24 38.55 -17.42
C GLY A 131 19.24 38.86 -16.30
N ASN A 132 18.47 37.86 -15.88
CA ASN A 132 17.51 37.97 -14.78
C ASN A 132 18.17 38.36 -13.44
N LEU A 133 19.29 37.72 -13.09
CA LEU A 133 19.98 37.98 -11.83
C LEU A 133 20.69 39.33 -11.87
N LEU A 134 21.43 39.65 -12.93
CA LEU A 134 22.27 40.85 -12.94
C LEU A 134 21.54 42.12 -13.36
N GLY A 135 20.28 42.00 -13.82
CA GLY A 135 19.45 43.12 -14.27
C GLY A 135 19.92 43.75 -15.57
N ILE A 136 20.58 42.97 -16.44
CA ILE A 136 21.26 43.45 -17.65
C ILE A 136 20.88 42.64 -18.88
N SER A 137 21.08 43.21 -20.07
CA SER A 137 20.86 42.50 -21.32
C SER A 137 21.92 41.43 -21.56
N VAL A 138 21.44 40.24 -21.87
CA VAL A 138 22.28 39.09 -22.23
C VAL A 138 21.68 38.42 -23.47
N GLU A 139 22.42 38.44 -24.58
CA GLU A 139 21.92 38.02 -25.89
C GLU A 139 22.76 36.90 -26.52
N TRP A 140 22.08 36.02 -27.25
CA TRP A 140 22.70 35.02 -28.11
C TRP A 140 22.71 35.48 -29.57
N ASP A 141 23.89 35.80 -30.09
CA ASP A 141 24.11 36.05 -31.51
C ASP A 141 24.39 34.72 -32.21
N ASN A 142 23.34 34.16 -32.82
CA ASN A 142 23.42 32.88 -33.51
C ASN A 142 24.34 32.90 -34.73
N ALA A 143 24.36 34.01 -35.48
CA ALA A 143 25.13 34.12 -36.72
C ALA A 143 26.64 34.09 -36.44
N ASN A 144 27.07 34.75 -35.36
CA ASN A 144 28.48 34.85 -34.99
C ASN A 144 28.89 33.93 -33.83
N ARG A 145 27.94 33.16 -33.28
CA ARG A 145 28.07 32.31 -32.08
C ARG A 145 28.69 33.07 -30.90
N ILE A 146 28.11 34.22 -30.57
CA ILE A 146 28.57 35.09 -29.49
C ILE A 146 27.48 35.17 -28.42
N VAL A 147 27.85 34.96 -27.16
CA VAL A 147 27.11 35.46 -26.01
C VAL A 147 27.56 36.90 -25.76
N ARG A 148 26.64 37.85 -25.86
CA ARG A 148 26.87 39.27 -25.58
C ARG A 148 26.24 39.64 -24.24
N VAL A 149 27.04 40.18 -23.34
CA VAL A 149 26.60 40.78 -22.07
C VAL A 149 26.88 42.28 -22.17
N ASP A 150 25.85 43.10 -22.01
CA ASP A 150 25.96 44.56 -22.01
C ASP A 150 25.39 45.13 -20.72
N SER A 151 26.28 45.64 -19.87
CA SER A 151 25.92 46.18 -18.57
C SER A 151 25.22 47.54 -18.64
N ASN A 152 25.24 48.21 -19.79
CA ASN A 152 24.58 49.51 -19.99
C ASN A 152 23.10 49.36 -20.36
N ILE A 153 22.65 48.16 -20.71
CA ILE A 153 21.27 47.88 -21.10
C ILE A 153 20.61 47.15 -19.94
N ILE A 154 19.68 47.81 -19.25
CA ILE A 154 18.94 47.24 -18.14
C ILE A 154 17.89 46.25 -18.68
N SER A 155 17.78 45.08 -18.05
CA SER A 155 16.73 44.09 -18.30
C SER A 155 15.86 43.91 -17.06
N THR A 156 14.56 43.72 -17.26
CA THR A 156 13.64 43.33 -16.18
C THR A 156 13.75 41.83 -15.91
N PHE A 157 13.52 41.44 -14.66
CA PHE A 157 13.41 40.03 -14.30
C PHE A 157 12.18 39.41 -14.96
N GLU A 158 12.36 38.33 -15.72
CA GLU A 158 11.27 37.55 -16.27
C GLU A 158 11.31 36.11 -15.75
N PRO A 159 10.24 35.60 -15.11
CA PRO A 159 10.17 34.20 -14.71
C PRO A 159 10.43 33.24 -15.88
N PHE A 160 11.10 32.13 -15.60
CA PHE A 160 11.32 31.08 -16.61
C PHE A 160 10.01 30.44 -17.07
N PHE A 161 9.03 30.39 -16.18
CA PHE A 161 7.73 29.78 -16.40
C PHE A 161 6.61 30.74 -16.00
N ASP A 162 5.53 30.74 -16.76
CA ASP A 162 4.28 31.44 -16.46
C ASP A 162 3.33 30.50 -15.70
N VAL A 163 3.88 29.81 -14.69
CA VAL A 163 3.13 28.95 -13.77
C VAL A 163 2.97 29.72 -12.46
N LYS A 164 1.76 29.69 -11.89
CA LYS A 164 1.45 30.40 -10.64
C LYS A 164 0.57 29.59 -9.72
N PHE A 165 0.90 29.54 -8.43
CA PHE A 165 -0.06 29.13 -7.40
C PHE A 165 -1.28 30.07 -7.39
N LEU A 166 -2.47 29.51 -7.19
CA LEU A 166 -3.72 30.27 -7.18
C LEU A 166 -4.24 30.58 -5.77
N ASN A 167 -4.03 29.65 -4.83
CA ASN A 167 -4.68 29.68 -3.51
C ASN A 167 -3.69 29.84 -2.36
N ILE A 168 -2.42 30.16 -2.65
CA ILE A 168 -1.34 30.30 -1.68
C ILE A 168 -0.46 31.48 -2.09
N ASP A 169 -0.21 32.37 -1.14
CA ASP A 169 0.68 33.51 -1.30
C ASP A 169 2.10 33.23 -0.74
N ASN A 170 3.10 33.95 -1.26
CA ASN A 170 4.46 33.89 -0.72
C ASN A 170 4.50 34.36 0.74
N GLY A 171 5.14 33.59 1.60
CA GLY A 171 5.24 33.83 3.04
C GLY A 171 4.01 33.39 3.85
N GLN A 172 3.00 32.77 3.22
CA GLN A 172 1.79 32.34 3.92
C GLN A 172 2.08 31.28 4.99
N ALA A 173 1.39 31.41 6.13
CA ALA A 173 1.40 30.39 7.16
C ALA A 173 0.44 29.24 6.82
N ILE A 174 0.94 28.01 6.80
CA ILE A 174 0.14 26.79 6.65
C ILE A 174 -0.13 26.19 8.02
N THR A 175 -1.37 26.30 8.49
CA THR A 175 -1.79 25.83 9.83
C THR A 175 -2.57 24.52 9.80
N GLY A 176 -2.83 23.98 8.61
CA GLY A 176 -3.61 22.76 8.45
C GLY A 176 -3.87 22.36 7.00
N LYS A 177 -4.99 21.67 6.79
CA LYS A 177 -5.48 21.24 5.47
C LYS A 177 -5.52 22.42 4.51
N THR A 178 -4.82 22.30 3.38
CA THR A 178 -4.66 23.38 2.40
C THR A 178 -4.89 22.86 0.99
N SER A 179 -5.64 23.60 0.20
CA SER A 179 -5.86 23.31 -1.22
C SER A 179 -4.71 23.85 -2.07
N LEU A 180 -4.10 22.98 -2.86
CA LEU A 180 -3.04 23.30 -3.81
C LEU A 180 -3.60 23.34 -5.22
N GLN A 181 -3.36 24.43 -5.95
CA GLN A 181 -3.77 24.59 -7.33
C GLN A 181 -2.85 25.58 -8.03
N ILE A 182 -2.62 25.36 -9.33
CA ILE A 182 -1.85 26.27 -10.17
C ILE A 182 -2.64 26.73 -11.41
N SER A 183 -2.19 27.84 -11.98
CA SER A 183 -2.43 28.20 -13.38
C SER A 183 -1.14 28.02 -14.18
N THR A 184 -1.26 27.78 -15.49
CA THR A 184 -0.14 27.48 -16.38
C THR A 184 0.18 28.60 -17.37
N GLY A 185 -0.64 29.68 -17.37
CA GLY A 185 -0.44 30.86 -18.19
C GLY A 185 -0.14 30.53 -19.65
N ASN A 186 0.89 31.16 -20.21
CA ASN A 186 1.40 30.91 -21.57
C ASN A 186 2.50 29.84 -21.63
N THR A 187 2.75 29.10 -20.54
CA THR A 187 3.81 28.09 -20.49
C THR A 187 3.50 26.95 -21.46
N ASN A 188 4.46 26.60 -22.33
CA ASN A 188 4.32 25.44 -23.19
C ASN A 188 4.49 24.14 -22.38
N LEU A 189 3.44 23.34 -22.31
CA LEU A 189 3.40 22.07 -21.56
C LEU A 189 3.28 20.84 -22.46
N ASN A 190 3.78 20.93 -23.70
CA ASN A 190 3.81 19.78 -24.61
C ASN A 190 4.53 18.59 -23.96
N GLY A 191 3.82 17.47 -23.80
CA GLY A 191 4.35 16.24 -23.20
C GLY A 191 4.30 16.19 -21.67
N ALA A 192 3.80 17.23 -21.00
CA ALA A 192 3.54 17.22 -19.57
C ALA A 192 2.52 16.13 -19.21
N ALA A 193 2.83 15.34 -18.19
CA ALA A 193 2.06 14.16 -17.79
C ALA A 193 1.65 14.19 -16.30
N GLU A 194 2.38 14.93 -15.47
CA GLU A 194 2.18 14.91 -14.03
C GLU A 194 2.58 16.23 -13.37
N ILE A 195 1.83 16.64 -12.35
CA ILE A 195 2.24 17.64 -11.36
C ILE A 195 2.56 16.99 -10.02
N LYS A 196 3.65 17.42 -9.39
CA LYS A 196 4.02 17.09 -8.01
C LYS A 196 4.16 18.36 -7.19
N TYR A 197 3.55 18.35 -6.01
CA TYR A 197 3.76 19.37 -5.00
C TYR A 197 4.80 18.87 -4.01
N LEU A 198 5.89 19.61 -3.88
CA LEU A 198 7.02 19.27 -3.02
C LEU A 198 7.06 20.24 -1.85
N LEU A 199 7.35 19.71 -0.66
CA LEU A 199 7.68 20.51 0.51
C LEU A 199 9.16 20.32 0.79
N LEU A 200 9.96 21.35 0.52
CA LEU A 200 11.41 21.30 0.61
C LEU A 200 11.91 22.09 1.82
N ASP A 201 12.96 21.58 2.46
CA ASP A 201 13.75 22.35 3.41
C ASP A 201 14.59 23.39 2.64
N PRO A 202 14.55 24.68 3.02
CA PRO A 202 15.17 25.76 2.25
C PRO A 202 16.70 25.64 2.15
N LYS A 203 17.37 25.08 3.17
CA LYS A 203 18.83 24.97 3.21
C LYS A 203 19.31 23.80 2.36
N THR A 204 18.67 22.65 2.52
CA THR A 204 19.06 21.42 1.84
C THR A 204 18.47 21.31 0.44
N VAL A 205 17.38 22.02 0.14
CA VAL A 205 16.59 21.89 -1.11
C VAL A 205 16.15 20.43 -1.33
N THR A 206 15.91 19.75 -0.22
CA THR A 206 15.42 18.38 -0.20
C THR A 206 14.22 18.27 0.69
N GLY A 207 13.35 17.32 0.42
CA GLY A 207 12.12 17.15 1.18
C GLY A 207 11.29 16.00 0.66
N LYS A 208 9.97 16.20 0.59
CA LYS A 208 9.01 15.13 0.25
C LYS A 208 7.95 15.61 -0.74
N VAL A 209 7.36 14.66 -1.45
CA VAL A 209 6.12 14.88 -2.19
C VAL A 209 4.98 14.95 -1.18
N ILE A 210 4.21 16.03 -1.19
CA ILE A 210 3.06 16.23 -0.30
C ILE A 210 1.71 16.08 -1.01
N SER A 211 1.72 16.19 -2.34
CA SER A 211 0.58 15.87 -3.20
C SER A 211 1.03 15.71 -4.65
N ARG A 212 0.22 15.06 -5.48
CA ARG A 212 0.52 14.84 -6.91
C ARG A 212 -0.73 14.47 -7.69
N GLY A 213 -0.67 14.63 -9.01
CA GLY A 213 -1.66 14.02 -9.91
C GLY A 213 -1.40 14.29 -11.38
N THR A 214 -2.26 13.73 -12.23
CA THR A 214 -2.12 13.77 -13.69
C THR A 214 -2.86 14.94 -14.34
N ASP A 215 -3.86 15.51 -13.66
CA ASP A 215 -4.47 16.76 -14.10
C ASP A 215 -3.66 17.93 -13.51
N LEU A 216 -2.94 18.64 -14.35
CA LEU A 216 -1.97 19.66 -13.96
C LEU A 216 -2.61 20.87 -13.26
N THR A 217 -3.91 21.12 -13.47
CA THR A 217 -4.61 22.32 -13.00
C THR A 217 -5.74 22.03 -12.01
N SER A 218 -6.00 20.74 -11.76
CA SER A 218 -6.93 20.30 -10.72
C SER A 218 -6.49 20.75 -9.33
N GLN A 219 -7.46 20.81 -8.42
CA GLN A 219 -7.21 21.09 -7.02
C GLN A 219 -6.78 19.82 -6.30
N TYR A 220 -5.67 19.91 -5.56
CA TYR A 220 -5.14 18.84 -4.73
C TYR A 220 -5.13 19.25 -3.26
N GLN A 221 -5.12 18.28 -2.34
CA GLN A 221 -5.12 18.56 -0.91
C GLN A 221 -3.76 18.25 -0.29
N TYR A 222 -3.28 19.16 0.56
CA TYR A 222 -2.15 18.97 1.45
C TYR A 222 -2.63 18.93 2.89
N ILE A 223 -2.17 17.94 3.64
CA ILE A 223 -2.31 17.87 5.10
C ILE A 223 -0.89 17.78 5.68
N PRO A 224 -0.47 18.74 6.52
CA PRO A 224 0.88 18.76 7.07
C PRO A 224 1.08 17.74 8.19
N TYR A 225 2.33 17.31 8.37
CA TYR A 225 2.79 16.65 9.58
C TYR A 225 3.26 17.69 10.61
N VAL A 226 3.33 17.35 11.90
CA VAL A 226 3.77 18.29 12.94
C VAL A 226 5.26 18.64 12.76
N ASN A 227 6.06 17.67 12.35
CA ASN A 227 7.48 17.80 12.02
C ASN A 227 7.74 18.62 10.75
N ASP A 228 6.70 18.94 9.97
CA ASP A 228 6.85 19.86 8.84
C ASP A 228 6.99 21.31 9.31
N ASN A 229 6.72 21.62 10.59
CA ASN A 229 6.77 22.97 11.13
C ASN A 229 8.09 23.71 10.84
N GLY A 230 7.96 25.03 10.68
CA GLY A 230 9.02 25.95 10.31
C GLY A 230 9.01 26.34 8.83
N GLU A 231 10.00 27.15 8.44
CA GLU A 231 10.17 27.62 7.08
C GLU A 231 10.34 26.45 6.11
N LYS A 232 9.64 26.53 4.97
CA LYS A 232 9.68 25.56 3.87
C LYS A 232 9.59 26.29 2.54
N VAL A 233 10.01 25.60 1.49
CA VAL A 233 9.74 25.98 0.11
C VAL A 233 8.70 25.04 -0.45
N LEU A 234 7.54 25.58 -0.83
CA LEU A 234 6.50 24.86 -1.53
C LEU A 234 6.75 24.97 -3.03
N VAL A 235 6.88 23.83 -3.70
CA VAL A 235 7.16 23.78 -5.15
C VAL A 235 6.05 23.04 -5.87
N ALA A 236 5.48 23.65 -6.91
CA ALA A 236 4.63 22.97 -7.88
C ALA A 236 5.46 22.65 -9.11
N ALA A 237 5.84 21.38 -9.27
CA ALA A 237 6.71 20.93 -10.35
C ALA A 237 5.96 20.04 -11.34
N ILE A 238 6.01 20.41 -12.62
CA ILE A 238 5.40 19.68 -13.74
C ILE A 238 6.48 18.83 -14.40
N TYR A 239 6.11 17.59 -14.73
CA TYR A 239 7.00 16.59 -15.32
C TYR A 239 6.41 16.02 -16.61
N ASP A 240 7.28 15.67 -17.55
CA ASP A 240 6.91 14.92 -18.75
C ASP A 240 6.65 13.42 -18.46
N GLY A 241 6.20 12.68 -19.47
CA GLY A 241 5.97 11.23 -19.36
C GLY A 241 7.23 10.38 -19.08
N ASN A 242 8.42 10.95 -19.19
CA ASN A 242 9.69 10.30 -18.84
C ASN A 242 10.17 10.69 -17.42
N GLY A 243 9.46 11.58 -16.74
CA GLY A 243 9.80 12.08 -15.42
C GLY A 243 10.82 13.22 -15.41
N ASN A 244 11.05 13.90 -16.53
CA ASN A 244 11.89 15.10 -16.58
C ASN A 244 11.07 16.33 -16.18
N PHE A 245 11.67 17.24 -15.40
CA PHE A 245 11.06 18.52 -15.06
C PHE A 245 10.86 19.38 -16.32
N THR A 246 9.69 20.00 -16.46
CA THR A 246 9.34 20.84 -17.62
C THR A 246 9.06 22.29 -17.25
N ALA A 247 8.37 22.52 -16.14
CA ALA A 247 7.94 23.83 -15.68
C ALA A 247 7.47 23.78 -14.23
N GLY A 248 7.37 24.93 -13.58
CA GLY A 248 6.78 25.00 -12.25
C GLY A 248 6.85 26.38 -11.62
N ASP A 249 6.42 26.45 -10.37
CA ASP A 249 6.50 27.63 -9.53
C ASP A 249 6.95 27.24 -8.12
N ALA A 250 7.50 28.21 -7.38
CA ALA A 250 7.97 28.00 -6.02
C ALA A 250 7.61 29.19 -5.12
N LEU A 251 7.23 28.90 -3.89
CA LEU A 251 6.89 29.89 -2.88
C LEU A 251 7.60 29.56 -1.57
N GLU A 252 8.02 30.60 -0.85
CA GLU A 252 8.29 30.47 0.56
C GLU A 252 6.98 30.31 1.33
N ILE A 253 6.92 29.38 2.28
CA ILE A 253 5.82 29.26 3.22
C ILE A 253 6.37 28.96 4.62
N ASN A 254 5.55 29.18 5.64
CA ASN A 254 5.85 28.76 6.99
C ASN A 254 4.81 27.74 7.47
N VAL A 255 5.20 26.50 7.70
CA VAL A 255 4.29 25.50 8.28
C VAL A 255 4.23 25.74 9.78
N ASN A 256 3.03 25.95 10.33
CA ASN A 256 2.81 26.22 11.74
C ASN A 256 1.54 25.51 12.23
N VAL A 257 1.63 24.19 12.28
CA VAL A 257 0.58 23.30 12.75
C VAL A 257 0.62 23.26 14.27
N VAL A 258 -0.44 23.79 14.87
CA VAL A 258 -0.84 23.45 16.24
C VAL A 258 -1.89 22.36 16.14
N PRO A 259 -1.60 21.11 16.55
CA PRO A 259 -2.52 20.00 16.37
C PRO A 259 -3.91 20.25 16.95
N SER A 260 -4.93 19.96 16.16
CA SER A 260 -6.33 20.09 16.50
C SER A 260 -7.08 18.84 16.03
N VAL A 261 -7.98 18.36 16.89
CA VAL A 261 -8.77 17.15 16.66
C VAL A 261 -10.22 17.45 16.96
N GLN A 262 -11.10 17.12 16.02
CA GLN A 262 -12.55 17.16 16.20
C GLN A 262 -13.13 15.78 15.98
N LEU A 263 -14.00 15.34 16.88
CA LEU A 263 -14.72 14.09 16.72
C LEU A 263 -15.83 14.26 15.67
N THR A 264 -16.03 13.27 14.81
CA THR A 264 -17.12 13.22 13.83
C THR A 264 -17.94 11.94 13.98
N GLY A 265 -19.15 11.92 13.41
CA GLY A 265 -20.05 10.76 13.41
C GLY A 265 -21.01 10.66 14.61
N ILE A 266 -20.79 11.46 15.66
CA ILE A 266 -21.68 11.59 16.82
C ILE A 266 -21.76 13.07 17.24
N SER A 267 -22.94 13.52 17.67
CA SER A 267 -23.20 14.89 18.14
C SER A 267 -23.61 14.94 19.61
N ASN A 268 -23.48 16.11 20.24
CA ASN A 268 -23.97 16.31 21.60
C ASN A 268 -25.48 16.04 21.69
N ASP A 269 -25.89 15.40 22.78
CA ASP A 269 -27.26 15.01 23.12
C ASP A 269 -27.93 14.05 22.12
N GLN A 270 -27.16 13.47 21.19
CA GLN A 270 -27.68 12.47 20.26
C GLN A 270 -28.12 11.20 21.02
N ILE A 271 -29.25 10.64 20.62
CA ILE A 271 -29.70 9.33 21.10
C ILE A 271 -29.38 8.29 20.03
N ILE A 272 -28.66 7.24 20.41
CA ILE A 272 -28.36 6.09 19.55
C ILE A 272 -29.11 4.84 20.04
N ASP A 273 -29.60 4.01 19.13
CA ASP A 273 -30.34 2.77 19.41
C ASP A 273 -29.62 1.50 18.88
N SER A 274 -28.42 1.71 18.32
CA SER A 274 -27.64 0.72 17.58
C SER A 274 -26.18 1.18 17.44
N THR A 275 -25.39 0.45 16.64
CA THR A 275 -23.99 0.77 16.35
C THR A 275 -23.84 2.20 15.83
N VAL A 276 -22.85 2.92 16.35
CA VAL A 276 -22.47 4.26 15.90
C VAL A 276 -21.03 4.26 15.38
N GLY A 277 -20.78 4.98 14.30
CA GLY A 277 -19.44 5.19 13.75
C GLY A 277 -18.83 6.47 14.29
N PHE A 278 -17.63 6.39 14.85
CA PHE A 278 -16.80 7.53 15.23
C PHE A 278 -15.76 7.78 14.14
N GLY A 279 -15.48 9.04 13.86
CA GLY A 279 -14.39 9.48 12.98
C GLY A 279 -13.68 10.68 13.60
N ILE A 280 -12.66 11.19 12.93
CA ILE A 280 -12.00 12.43 13.32
C ILE A 280 -11.80 13.36 12.13
N ASP A 281 -11.86 14.66 12.40
CA ASP A 281 -11.32 15.70 11.54
C ASP A 281 -10.11 16.34 12.23
N THR A 282 -9.01 16.48 11.50
CA THR A 282 -7.72 16.96 12.03
C THR A 282 -7.09 17.94 11.06
N ASN A 283 -6.27 18.86 11.58
CA ASN A 283 -5.45 19.75 10.76
C ASN A 283 -4.04 19.20 10.49
N PHE A 284 -3.71 18.00 10.96
CA PHE A 284 -2.43 17.34 10.77
C PHE A 284 -2.64 15.90 10.30
N VAL A 285 -1.58 15.20 9.89
CA VAL A 285 -1.64 13.77 9.57
C VAL A 285 -1.39 12.94 10.83
N PRO A 286 -2.41 12.31 11.43
CA PRO A 286 -2.21 11.38 12.53
C PRO A 286 -1.69 10.02 12.03
N THR A 287 -0.82 9.41 12.83
CA THR A 287 -0.36 8.02 12.64
C THR A 287 -1.50 7.04 12.90
N PHE A 288 -2.25 7.25 13.99
CA PHE A 288 -3.42 6.46 14.38
C PHE A 288 -4.31 7.26 15.35
N VAL A 289 -5.52 6.75 15.61
CA VAL A 289 -6.44 7.31 16.60
C VAL A 289 -6.88 6.24 17.60
N LYS A 290 -7.14 6.67 18.85
CA LYS A 290 -7.85 5.89 19.87
C LYS A 290 -9.07 6.67 20.34
N TYR A 291 -10.11 5.98 20.78
CA TYR A 291 -11.30 6.60 21.36
C TYR A 291 -11.41 6.23 22.83
N GLU A 292 -11.58 7.22 23.70
CA GLU A 292 -11.95 7.00 25.09
C GLU A 292 -13.46 7.17 25.22
N ILE A 293 -14.15 6.07 25.53
CA ILE A 293 -15.61 5.99 25.65
C ILE A 293 -15.93 5.77 27.12
N THR A 294 -16.63 6.73 27.72
CA THR A 294 -16.93 6.73 29.15
C THR A 294 -18.43 6.65 29.38
N ASN A 295 -18.88 5.61 30.10
CA ASN A 295 -20.24 5.59 30.63
C ASN A 295 -20.31 6.53 31.83
N ILE A 296 -21.15 7.57 31.77
CA ILE A 296 -21.28 8.62 32.78
C ILE A 296 -22.11 8.13 33.96
N ASP A 297 -23.11 7.29 33.71
CA ASP A 297 -23.98 6.73 34.76
C ASP A 297 -23.24 5.70 35.62
N LYS A 298 -22.25 5.02 35.02
CA LYS A 298 -21.37 4.01 35.64
C LYS A 298 -19.92 4.39 35.28
N PRO A 299 -19.27 5.32 36.00
CA PRO A 299 -18.02 5.99 35.58
C PRO A 299 -16.88 5.00 35.31
N LYS A 300 -16.87 4.48 34.08
CA LYS A 300 -15.95 3.48 33.55
C LYS A 300 -15.59 3.91 32.14
N ALA A 301 -14.33 4.31 31.97
CA ALA A 301 -13.76 4.62 30.68
C ALA A 301 -13.21 3.35 30.02
N THR A 302 -13.42 3.22 28.72
CA THR A 302 -12.80 2.21 27.87
C THR A 302 -12.02 2.92 26.78
N LEU A 303 -10.74 2.57 26.65
CA LEU A 303 -9.88 3.08 25.58
C LEU A 303 -9.77 2.02 24.48
N THR A 304 -9.97 2.42 23.22
CA THR A 304 -9.84 1.51 22.08
C THR A 304 -8.38 1.24 21.71
N ASP A 305 -8.16 0.18 20.93
CA ASP A 305 -6.88 -0.07 20.24
C ASP A 305 -6.63 0.98 19.13
N GLU A 306 -5.41 0.98 18.59
CA GLU A 306 -5.00 1.82 17.46
C GLU A 306 -5.91 1.58 16.25
N SER A 307 -6.57 2.65 15.80
CA SER A 307 -7.57 2.63 14.74
C SER A 307 -7.23 3.58 13.59
N ASP A 308 -7.89 3.36 12.45
CA ASP A 308 -7.71 4.12 11.21
C ASP A 308 -8.21 5.56 11.38
N PRO A 309 -7.33 6.58 11.35
CA PRO A 309 -7.74 7.96 11.54
C PRO A 309 -8.44 8.55 10.31
N PHE A 310 -8.37 7.88 9.15
CA PHE A 310 -9.01 8.29 7.91
C PHE A 310 -10.28 7.47 7.62
N GLY A 311 -10.66 6.57 8.53
CA GLY A 311 -11.85 5.74 8.45
C GLY A 311 -12.84 6.03 9.58
N SER A 312 -13.81 5.13 9.73
CA SER A 312 -14.72 5.15 10.88
C SER A 312 -14.46 3.96 11.79
N TYR A 313 -14.42 4.21 13.09
CA TYR A 313 -14.44 3.21 14.15
C TYR A 313 -15.88 2.93 14.57
N ASN A 314 -16.33 1.69 14.45
CA ASN A 314 -17.69 1.31 14.82
C ASN A 314 -17.74 0.88 16.29
N TRP A 315 -18.51 1.58 17.11
CA TRP A 315 -18.82 1.20 18.48
C TRP A 315 -20.24 0.63 18.55
N ALA A 316 -20.38 -0.57 19.10
CA ALA A 316 -21.65 -1.29 19.22
C ALA A 316 -21.95 -1.59 20.70
N PRO A 317 -22.70 -0.71 21.40
CA PRO A 317 -23.11 -0.96 22.78
C PRO A 317 -24.21 -2.02 22.87
N ASP A 318 -24.21 -2.76 23.98
CA ASP A 318 -25.30 -3.69 24.35
C ASP A 318 -26.41 -3.00 25.17
N MET A 319 -27.52 -3.68 25.43
CA MET A 319 -28.64 -3.15 26.23
C MET A 319 -28.20 -2.74 27.64
N GLU A 320 -27.28 -3.48 28.25
CA GLU A 320 -26.75 -3.19 29.61
C GLU A 320 -25.81 -1.99 29.64
N ASP A 321 -25.32 -1.59 28.46
CA ASP A 321 -24.60 -0.37 28.18
C ASP A 321 -25.55 0.79 27.86
N SER A 322 -26.87 0.65 27.98
CA SER A 322 -27.76 1.81 27.86
C SER A 322 -27.47 2.80 29.00
N GLY A 323 -27.42 4.08 28.66
CA GLY A 323 -27.09 5.15 29.59
C GLY A 323 -26.53 6.38 28.89
N ASN A 324 -26.07 7.33 29.69
CA ASN A 324 -25.37 8.52 29.24
C ASN A 324 -23.89 8.23 29.05
N TYR A 325 -23.32 8.70 27.95
CA TYR A 325 -21.93 8.48 27.57
C TYR A 325 -21.24 9.79 27.21
N SER A 326 -19.93 9.82 27.40
CA SER A 326 -19.04 10.75 26.72
C SER A 326 -18.03 9.98 25.87
N VAL A 327 -17.61 10.58 24.76
CA VAL A 327 -16.53 10.06 23.93
C VAL A 327 -15.59 11.19 23.53
N LYS A 328 -14.29 10.92 23.57
CA LYS A 328 -13.25 11.78 23.00
C LYS A 328 -12.34 10.96 22.09
N ALA A 329 -11.84 11.58 21.04
CA ALA A 329 -10.80 10.99 20.19
C ALA A 329 -9.43 11.47 20.64
N ILE A 330 -8.45 10.59 20.58
CA ILE A 330 -7.04 10.85 20.89
C ILE A 330 -6.23 10.47 19.64
N ALA A 331 -5.86 11.46 18.84
CA ALA A 331 -5.08 11.28 17.62
C ALA A 331 -3.59 11.42 17.94
N TYR A 332 -2.76 10.50 17.42
CA TYR A 332 -1.32 10.48 17.69
C TYR A 332 -0.55 10.97 16.48
N ASP A 333 0.37 11.92 16.68
CA ASP A 333 1.26 12.40 15.62
C ASP A 333 2.37 11.38 15.28
N GLU A 334 3.23 11.71 14.32
CA GLU A 334 4.35 10.85 13.87
C GLU A 334 5.44 10.62 14.94
N ASN A 335 5.49 11.49 15.94
CA ASN A 335 6.38 11.34 17.10
C ASN A 335 5.75 10.45 18.18
N GLY A 336 4.44 10.22 18.10
CA GLY A 336 3.66 9.46 19.08
C GLY A 336 3.09 10.33 20.19
N ASN A 337 3.05 11.66 20.02
CA ASN A 337 2.40 12.54 20.99
C ASN A 337 0.88 12.51 20.79
N PRO A 338 0.09 12.41 21.87
CA PRO A 338 -1.36 12.40 21.79
C PRO A 338 -1.94 13.82 21.71
N HIS A 339 -2.99 13.99 20.91
CA HIS A 339 -3.79 15.21 20.78
C HIS A 339 -5.27 14.85 20.91
N GLU A 340 -5.98 15.47 21.85
CA GLU A 340 -7.36 15.10 22.19
C GLU A 340 -8.40 16.02 21.54
N SER A 341 -9.54 15.46 21.17
CA SER A 341 -10.73 16.24 20.86
C SER A 341 -11.46 16.68 22.14
N PRO A 342 -12.31 17.72 22.08
CA PRO A 342 -13.35 17.90 23.08
C PRO A 342 -14.20 16.62 23.22
N ALA A 343 -14.74 16.40 24.42
CA ALA A 343 -15.66 15.31 24.67
C ALA A 343 -17.04 15.62 24.06
N VAL A 344 -17.66 14.62 23.43
CA VAL A 344 -19.04 14.66 22.96
C VAL A 344 -19.91 13.80 23.87
N PHE A 345 -21.01 14.35 24.35
CA PHE A 345 -21.95 13.71 25.28
C PHE A 345 -23.16 13.20 24.52
N PHE A 346 -23.55 11.95 24.72
CA PHE A 346 -24.67 11.34 23.99
C PHE A 346 -25.34 10.27 24.85
N LYS A 347 -26.49 9.76 24.41
CA LYS A 347 -27.23 8.70 25.10
C LYS A 347 -27.30 7.44 24.26
N ALA A 348 -26.94 6.30 24.83
CA ALA A 348 -27.25 4.99 24.28
C ALA A 348 -28.59 4.50 24.85
N ASP A 349 -29.60 4.34 23.99
CA ASP A 349 -30.93 3.83 24.31
C ASP A 349 -31.18 2.52 23.55
N ILE A 350 -30.50 1.48 24.01
CA ILE A 350 -30.39 0.23 23.29
C ILE A 350 -31.53 -0.68 23.70
N ALA A 351 -32.54 -0.82 22.82
CA ALA A 351 -33.63 -1.75 23.05
C ALA A 351 -33.14 -3.20 23.17
N ARG A 352 -33.82 -3.99 24.01
CA ARG A 352 -33.56 -5.43 24.14
C ARG A 352 -33.79 -6.13 22.80
N LYS A 353 -32.81 -6.90 22.34
CA LYS A 353 -32.87 -7.73 21.13
C LYS A 353 -32.58 -9.17 21.50
N LEU A 354 -33.43 -10.09 21.06
CA LEU A 354 -33.25 -11.53 21.19
C LEU A 354 -33.68 -12.20 19.89
N THR A 355 -32.75 -12.90 19.26
CA THR A 355 -32.96 -13.59 17.99
C THR A 355 -32.33 -14.98 18.05
N LEU A 356 -32.99 -15.95 17.43
CA LEU A 356 -32.39 -17.23 17.13
C LEU A 356 -31.70 -17.13 15.76
N THR A 357 -30.48 -17.64 15.66
CA THR A 357 -29.71 -17.71 14.42
C THR A 357 -29.05 -19.09 14.31
N GLY A 358 -28.41 -19.36 13.16
CA GLY A 358 -27.68 -20.61 12.91
C GLY A 358 -28.55 -21.79 12.46
N ILE A 359 -29.83 -21.53 12.13
CA ILE A 359 -30.74 -22.47 11.46
C ILE A 359 -31.32 -21.85 10.18
N PRO A 360 -31.67 -22.66 9.17
CA PRO A 360 -32.19 -22.16 7.92
C PRO A 360 -33.67 -21.76 8.07
N SER A 361 -34.00 -20.49 7.79
CA SER A 361 -35.40 -20.02 7.80
C SER A 361 -36.19 -20.67 6.66
N ASN A 362 -37.28 -21.35 7.00
CA ASN A 362 -38.10 -22.15 6.09
C ASN A 362 -37.32 -23.24 5.33
N GLY A 363 -36.15 -23.63 5.85
CA GLY A 363 -35.28 -24.62 5.21
C GLY A 363 -35.29 -25.97 5.90
N ILE A 364 -34.52 -26.90 5.33
CA ILE A 364 -34.39 -28.27 5.80
C ILE A 364 -33.19 -28.37 6.75
N ILE A 365 -33.35 -29.05 7.89
CA ILE A 365 -32.22 -29.43 8.77
C ILE A 365 -31.78 -30.85 8.40
N ASP A 366 -30.74 -30.96 7.57
CA ASP A 366 -30.18 -32.23 7.11
C ASP A 366 -28.74 -32.48 7.56
N LYS A 367 -28.19 -31.54 8.33
CA LYS A 367 -26.88 -31.58 9.01
C LYS A 367 -26.98 -30.93 10.40
N PRO A 368 -26.00 -31.15 11.29
CA PRO A 368 -25.96 -30.46 12.57
C PRO A 368 -26.03 -28.95 12.37
N VAL A 369 -26.93 -28.32 13.11
CA VAL A 369 -27.10 -26.87 13.14
C VAL A 369 -26.64 -26.33 14.48
N SER A 370 -26.08 -25.13 14.48
CA SER A 370 -25.75 -24.44 15.72
C SER A 370 -26.91 -23.53 16.09
N LEU A 371 -27.71 -23.92 17.07
CA LEU A 371 -28.71 -23.03 17.64
C LEU A 371 -27.97 -21.94 18.39
N LEU A 372 -28.08 -20.70 17.90
CA LEU A 372 -27.37 -19.56 18.46
C LEU A 372 -28.36 -18.47 18.87
N ALA A 373 -28.48 -18.27 20.18
CA ALA A 373 -29.20 -17.15 20.76
C ALA A 373 -28.36 -15.86 20.65
N SER A 374 -28.64 -15.03 19.64
CA SER A 374 -28.05 -13.70 19.51
C SER A 374 -28.88 -12.68 20.30
N ARG A 375 -28.21 -11.98 21.21
CA ARG A 375 -28.83 -11.04 22.14
C ARG A 375 -27.85 -9.97 22.57
N ASN A 376 -28.38 -8.84 23.01
CA ASN A 376 -27.59 -7.71 23.53
C ASN A 376 -27.78 -7.52 25.05
N PHE A 377 -28.06 -8.57 25.82
CA PHE A 377 -28.27 -8.49 27.27
C PHE A 377 -27.88 -9.78 28.00
N SER A 378 -27.53 -9.67 29.29
CA SER A 378 -27.14 -10.82 30.11
C SER A 378 -28.35 -11.65 30.53
N VAL A 379 -28.13 -12.96 30.56
CA VAL A 379 -29.14 -13.97 30.91
C VAL A 379 -28.52 -15.01 31.83
N SER A 380 -29.33 -15.61 32.69
CA SER A 380 -28.95 -16.70 33.60
C SER A 380 -29.20 -18.08 32.98
N GLU A 381 -30.11 -18.18 32.02
CA GLU A 381 -30.50 -19.42 31.37
C GLU A 381 -30.93 -19.17 29.92
N THR A 382 -30.58 -20.10 29.03
CA THR A 382 -31.01 -20.14 27.63
C THR A 382 -31.63 -21.50 27.33
N GLN A 383 -32.90 -21.49 26.95
CA GLN A 383 -33.64 -22.68 26.48
C GLN A 383 -33.84 -22.58 24.98
N TYR A 384 -33.44 -23.62 24.25
CA TYR A 384 -33.81 -23.80 22.85
C TYR A 384 -35.05 -24.68 22.79
N ILE A 385 -36.10 -24.19 22.13
CA ILE A 385 -37.41 -24.81 22.17
C ILE A 385 -37.82 -25.20 20.75
N LEU A 386 -38.28 -26.44 20.61
CA LEU A 386 -38.96 -26.95 19.44
C LEU A 386 -40.46 -26.88 19.70
N ARG A 387 -41.23 -26.28 18.80
CA ARG A 387 -42.68 -26.27 18.82
C ARG A 387 -43.22 -26.96 17.59
N ASP A 388 -44.18 -27.86 17.79
CA ASP A 388 -44.88 -28.47 16.67
C ASP A 388 -45.85 -27.47 16.04
N SER A 389 -45.66 -27.19 14.74
CA SER A 389 -46.44 -26.17 14.03
C SER A 389 -47.92 -26.52 13.88
N THR A 390 -48.33 -27.77 14.10
CA THR A 390 -49.72 -28.22 13.90
C THR A 390 -50.54 -28.20 15.19
N ASN A 391 -49.94 -28.51 16.33
CA ASN A 391 -50.64 -28.63 17.61
C ASN A 391 -50.10 -27.70 18.71
N GLY A 392 -49.00 -26.99 18.46
CA GLY A 392 -48.41 -26.02 19.39
C GLY A 392 -47.64 -26.65 20.56
N ASN A 393 -47.48 -27.97 20.61
CA ASN A 393 -46.74 -28.63 21.69
C ASN A 393 -45.27 -28.22 21.67
N GLU A 394 -44.75 -27.83 22.83
CA GLU A 394 -43.36 -27.42 23.02
C GLU A 394 -42.53 -28.53 23.66
N GLN A 395 -41.31 -28.69 23.15
CA GLN A 395 -40.26 -29.53 23.71
C GLN A 395 -38.99 -28.70 23.87
N VAL A 396 -38.37 -28.75 25.05
CA VAL A 396 -37.04 -28.17 25.25
C VAL A 396 -36.01 -29.07 24.58
N ILE A 397 -35.31 -28.53 23.58
CA ILE A 397 -34.21 -29.19 22.89
C ILE A 397 -33.00 -29.27 23.83
N ALA A 398 -32.65 -28.13 24.44
CA ALA A 398 -31.55 -28.01 25.39
C ALA A 398 -31.74 -26.80 26.28
N THR A 399 -31.25 -26.92 27.53
CA THR A 399 -31.09 -25.81 28.46
C THR A 399 -29.60 -25.64 28.73
N ILE A 400 -29.05 -24.49 28.38
CA ILE A 400 -27.65 -24.15 28.64
C ILE A 400 -27.53 -22.77 29.29
N PRO A 401 -26.53 -22.53 30.15
CA PRO A 401 -26.36 -21.22 30.79
C PRO A 401 -25.97 -20.13 29.78
N TYR A 402 -25.05 -20.42 28.87
CA TYR A 402 -24.57 -19.52 27.83
C TYR A 402 -24.03 -20.32 26.64
N GLY A 403 -24.08 -19.73 25.44
CA GLY A 403 -23.40 -20.25 24.25
C GLY A 403 -24.36 -20.73 23.17
N ASN A 404 -23.78 -21.41 22.17
CA ASN A 404 -24.53 -22.13 21.16
C ASN A 404 -24.80 -23.57 21.61
N TYR A 405 -25.82 -24.18 21.04
CA TYR A 405 -26.07 -25.61 21.18
C TYR A 405 -26.04 -26.25 19.80
N THR A 406 -25.17 -27.24 19.60
CA THR A 406 -25.19 -28.03 18.36
C THR A 406 -26.31 -29.03 18.44
N TRP A 407 -27.27 -28.92 17.53
CA TRP A 407 -28.43 -29.79 17.46
C TRP A 407 -28.47 -30.52 16.13
N PHE A 408 -28.68 -31.83 16.17
CA PHE A 408 -28.96 -32.63 15.00
C PHE A 408 -30.24 -33.45 15.25
N PRO A 409 -31.40 -33.00 14.75
CA PRO A 409 -32.68 -33.63 15.07
C PRO A 409 -32.76 -35.07 14.58
N GLU A 410 -33.29 -35.93 15.44
CA GLU A 410 -33.60 -37.32 15.11
C GLU A 410 -34.77 -37.40 14.10
N PRO A 411 -34.83 -38.45 13.26
CA PRO A 411 -35.88 -38.60 12.25
C PRO A 411 -37.32 -38.74 12.78
N ASP A 412 -37.51 -39.05 14.05
CA ASP A 412 -38.82 -39.14 14.71
C ASP A 412 -39.46 -37.76 14.94
N LEU A 413 -38.63 -36.69 14.99
CA LEU A 413 -39.07 -35.29 15.06
C LEU A 413 -39.50 -34.72 13.70
N ALA A 414 -39.60 -35.55 12.66
CA ALA A 414 -39.82 -35.12 11.28
C ALA A 414 -41.06 -34.24 11.06
N GLY A 415 -41.00 -33.46 9.97
CA GLY A 415 -42.05 -32.56 9.55
C GLY A 415 -41.74 -31.09 9.82
N ASN A 416 -42.74 -30.24 9.64
CA ASN A 416 -42.62 -28.80 9.87
C ASN A 416 -42.65 -28.52 11.37
N LYS A 417 -41.67 -27.74 11.83
CA LYS A 417 -41.51 -27.33 13.23
C LYS A 417 -41.16 -25.85 13.30
N GLU A 418 -41.37 -25.25 14.46
CA GLU A 418 -40.85 -23.94 14.81
C GLU A 418 -39.76 -24.10 15.87
N VAL A 419 -38.64 -23.41 15.69
CA VAL A 419 -37.59 -23.34 16.71
C VAL A 419 -37.45 -21.90 17.17
N PHE A 420 -37.40 -21.68 18.48
CA PHE A 420 -37.15 -20.37 19.07
C PHE A 420 -36.29 -20.52 20.32
N VAL A 421 -35.77 -19.40 20.80
CA VAL A 421 -35.07 -19.35 22.08
C VAL A 421 -35.93 -18.66 23.12
N ARG A 422 -35.98 -19.23 24.33
CA ARG A 422 -36.52 -18.62 25.54
C ARG A 422 -35.37 -18.42 26.52
N VAL A 423 -35.13 -17.18 26.94
CA VAL A 423 -34.05 -16.85 27.89
C VAL A 423 -34.61 -16.28 29.18
N ARG A 424 -33.88 -16.49 30.27
CA ARG A 424 -34.21 -15.93 31.58
C ARG A 424 -33.18 -14.86 31.96
N ASP A 425 -33.61 -13.64 32.25
CA ASP A 425 -32.69 -12.58 32.71
C ASP A 425 -32.21 -12.80 34.16
N GLY A 426 -31.28 -11.96 34.63
CA GLY A 426 -30.78 -12.00 36.00
C GLY A 426 -31.81 -11.62 37.08
N LYS A 427 -32.96 -11.06 36.69
CA LYS A 427 -34.10 -10.75 37.58
C LYS A 427 -35.16 -11.84 37.58
N GLY A 428 -34.96 -12.89 36.77
CA GLY A 428 -35.83 -14.06 36.68
C GLY A 428 -36.95 -13.95 35.65
N ALA A 429 -37.03 -12.89 34.84
CA ALA A 429 -38.04 -12.73 33.79
C ALA A 429 -37.65 -13.48 32.50
N TYR A 430 -38.65 -14.00 31.79
CA TYR A 430 -38.45 -14.73 30.53
C TYR A 430 -38.69 -13.84 29.31
N TYR A 431 -37.91 -14.06 28.26
CA TYR A 431 -38.06 -13.42 26.95
C TYR A 431 -37.92 -14.47 25.85
N GLU A 432 -38.70 -14.34 24.79
CA GLU A 432 -38.69 -15.25 23.64
C GLU A 432 -38.26 -14.52 22.39
N SER A 433 -37.50 -15.21 21.53
CA SER A 433 -37.26 -14.74 20.17
C SER A 433 -38.51 -14.96 19.30
N GLN A 434 -38.53 -14.33 18.13
CA GLN A 434 -39.41 -14.79 17.06
C GLN A 434 -39.08 -16.25 16.69
N PRO A 435 -40.08 -17.10 16.41
CA PRO A 435 -39.86 -18.45 15.95
C PRO A 435 -39.36 -18.51 14.51
N ILE A 436 -38.52 -19.50 14.22
CA ILE A 436 -38.04 -19.83 12.89
C ILE A 436 -38.64 -21.17 12.49
N SER A 437 -39.42 -21.18 11.41
CA SER A 437 -39.95 -22.41 10.83
C SER A 437 -38.84 -23.20 10.14
N VAL A 438 -38.81 -24.51 10.35
CA VAL A 438 -37.84 -25.45 9.77
C VAL A 438 -38.55 -26.75 9.38
N ASN A 439 -37.97 -27.49 8.46
CA ASN A 439 -38.39 -28.84 8.10
C ASN A 439 -37.34 -29.85 8.57
N ILE A 440 -37.76 -30.83 9.38
CA ILE A 440 -36.91 -31.91 9.86
C ILE A 440 -37.13 -33.15 9.00
N LEU A 441 -36.03 -33.74 8.51
CA LEU A 441 -36.08 -34.93 7.65
C LEU A 441 -36.48 -36.18 8.43
N SER A 442 -37.25 -37.05 7.78
CA SER A 442 -37.58 -38.39 8.27
C SER A 442 -36.52 -39.45 7.94
N THR A 443 -35.42 -39.08 7.28
CA THR A 443 -34.35 -39.99 6.88
C THR A 443 -33.13 -39.88 7.81
N PRO A 444 -32.54 -41.00 8.26
CA PRO A 444 -31.27 -41.00 8.96
C PRO A 444 -30.14 -40.34 8.14
N LYS A 445 -29.25 -39.62 8.81
CA LYS A 445 -28.11 -38.92 8.23
C LYS A 445 -26.82 -39.28 8.95
N LEU A 446 -25.75 -39.36 8.16
CA LEU A 446 -24.42 -39.75 8.59
C LEU A 446 -23.36 -38.86 7.94
N ILE A 447 -22.48 -38.26 8.74
CA ILE A 447 -21.47 -37.30 8.29
C ILE A 447 -20.11 -37.71 8.85
N LEU A 448 -19.08 -37.59 8.03
CA LEU A 448 -17.70 -37.77 8.44
C LEU A 448 -17.07 -36.42 8.81
N SER A 449 -16.36 -36.38 9.93
CA SER A 449 -15.53 -35.26 10.36
C SER A 449 -14.08 -35.70 10.50
N GLY A 450 -13.14 -34.77 10.30
CA GLY A 450 -11.69 -35.00 10.39
C GLY A 450 -10.95 -34.81 9.06
N ILE A 451 -11.61 -35.10 7.93
CA ILE A 451 -11.07 -34.86 6.59
C ILE A 451 -12.02 -33.95 5.83
N GLY A 452 -11.49 -32.84 5.29
CA GLY A 452 -12.24 -31.89 4.48
C GLY A 452 -12.03 -32.08 2.97
N PRO A 453 -12.94 -31.55 2.13
CA PRO A 453 -12.76 -31.56 0.68
C PRO A 453 -11.44 -30.91 0.26
N LYS A 454 -10.71 -31.55 -0.66
CA LYS A 454 -9.41 -31.09 -1.20
C LYS A 454 -8.28 -30.96 -0.17
N GLN A 455 -8.48 -31.44 1.06
CA GLN A 455 -7.42 -31.47 2.06
C GLN A 455 -6.28 -32.36 1.58
N VAL A 456 -5.04 -31.93 1.85
CA VAL A 456 -3.85 -32.76 1.62
C VAL A 456 -3.36 -33.32 2.95
N LEU A 457 -3.56 -34.62 3.15
CA LEU A 457 -3.04 -35.34 4.30
C LEU A 457 -1.57 -35.71 4.07
N THR A 458 -0.75 -35.33 5.04
CA THR A 458 0.69 -35.62 5.09
C THR A 458 1.08 -36.37 6.37
N GLU A 459 0.17 -36.43 7.34
CA GLU A 459 0.36 -36.96 8.69
C GLU A 459 -0.93 -37.68 9.13
N PRO A 460 -0.89 -38.48 10.22
CA PRO A 460 -2.08 -39.10 10.79
C PRO A 460 -3.19 -38.09 11.12
N VAL A 461 -4.44 -38.49 10.91
CA VAL A 461 -5.63 -37.66 11.15
C VAL A 461 -6.65 -38.39 11.99
N LYS A 462 -7.35 -37.65 12.85
CA LYS A 462 -8.48 -38.17 13.64
C LYS A 462 -9.76 -38.06 12.84
N LEU A 463 -10.45 -39.18 12.70
CA LEU A 463 -11.78 -39.29 12.09
C LEU A 463 -12.82 -39.42 13.20
N LYS A 464 -13.96 -38.75 12.98
CA LYS A 464 -15.12 -38.82 13.87
C LYS A 464 -16.39 -38.91 13.04
N THR A 465 -17.35 -39.67 13.55
CA THR A 465 -18.68 -39.77 12.93
C THR A 465 -19.65 -38.81 13.61
N ILE A 466 -20.44 -38.10 12.82
CA ILE A 466 -21.57 -37.29 13.28
C ILE A 466 -22.85 -37.86 12.67
N ASN A 467 -23.90 -38.04 13.46
CA ASN A 467 -25.14 -38.70 13.05
C ASN A 467 -26.33 -38.16 13.85
N ASN A 468 -27.54 -38.40 13.35
CA ASN A 468 -28.80 -38.07 14.04
C ASN A 468 -29.59 -39.32 14.45
N VAL A 469 -28.94 -40.47 14.54
CA VAL A 469 -29.57 -41.74 14.89
C VAL A 469 -28.61 -42.59 15.71
N LYS A 470 -29.13 -43.38 16.65
CA LYS A 470 -28.30 -44.29 17.43
C LYS A 470 -27.73 -45.42 16.56
N LEU A 471 -26.47 -45.30 16.17
CA LEU A 471 -25.74 -46.34 15.43
C LEU A 471 -25.24 -47.44 16.37
N THR A 472 -25.13 -48.65 15.83
CA THR A 472 -24.52 -49.80 16.53
C THR A 472 -23.03 -49.94 16.23
N SER A 473 -22.62 -49.59 15.01
CA SER A 473 -21.21 -49.57 14.60
C SER A 473 -21.00 -48.64 13.41
N VAL A 474 -19.75 -48.21 13.20
CA VAL A 474 -19.31 -47.47 12.01
C VAL A 474 -18.09 -48.10 11.36
N ASN A 475 -18.01 -47.96 10.04
CA ASN A 475 -16.87 -48.32 9.21
C ASN A 475 -16.37 -47.06 8.49
N TYR A 476 -15.05 -46.93 8.36
CA TYR A 476 -14.43 -45.91 7.53
C TYR A 476 -13.86 -46.59 6.28
N VAL A 477 -14.22 -46.09 5.11
CA VAL A 477 -13.92 -46.72 3.82
C VAL A 477 -13.25 -45.71 2.90
N LEU A 478 -12.06 -46.05 2.41
CA LEU A 478 -11.43 -45.34 1.31
C LEU A 478 -11.95 -45.86 -0.01
N ILE A 479 -12.12 -44.96 -0.97
CA ILE A 479 -12.59 -45.27 -2.31
C ILE A 479 -11.56 -44.72 -3.29
N ASN A 480 -11.03 -45.59 -4.13
CA ASN A 480 -10.16 -45.17 -5.22
C ASN A 480 -11.04 -44.51 -6.31
N PRO A 481 -10.83 -43.22 -6.64
CA PRO A 481 -11.70 -42.51 -7.57
C PRO A 481 -11.60 -43.03 -9.02
N ASN A 482 -10.49 -43.68 -9.39
CA ASN A 482 -10.27 -44.18 -10.75
C ASN A 482 -10.84 -45.59 -10.96
N THR A 483 -10.78 -46.45 -9.95
CA THR A 483 -11.22 -47.85 -10.07
C THR A 483 -12.55 -48.13 -9.38
N GLY A 484 -13.01 -47.24 -8.50
CA GLY A 484 -14.16 -47.46 -7.61
C GLY A 484 -13.88 -48.48 -6.50
N ALA A 485 -12.65 -48.99 -6.38
CA ALA A 485 -12.30 -49.97 -5.35
C ALA A 485 -12.49 -49.39 -3.95
N ARG A 486 -13.16 -50.16 -3.09
CA ARG A 486 -13.49 -49.78 -1.71
C ARG A 486 -12.60 -50.52 -0.73
N ILE A 487 -11.88 -49.79 0.11
CA ILE A 487 -10.90 -50.31 1.05
C ILE A 487 -11.33 -49.91 2.46
N PRO A 488 -11.88 -50.85 3.27
CA PRO A 488 -12.16 -50.58 4.67
C PRO A 488 -10.86 -50.30 5.42
N ILE A 489 -10.76 -49.13 6.05
CA ILE A 489 -9.60 -48.76 6.89
C ILE A 489 -9.88 -48.98 8.38
N ALA A 490 -11.16 -49.01 8.77
CA ALA A 490 -11.60 -49.48 10.07
C ALA A 490 -13.01 -50.05 9.97
N THR A 491 -13.29 -51.12 10.71
CA THR A 491 -14.59 -51.79 10.72
C THR A 491 -15.11 -51.99 12.14
N ASN A 492 -16.43 -52.00 12.32
CA ASN A 492 -17.10 -52.23 13.60
C ASN A 492 -16.62 -51.31 14.72
N GLN A 493 -16.31 -50.05 14.39
CA GLN A 493 -15.88 -49.07 15.38
C GLN A 493 -17.07 -48.55 16.19
N ASP A 494 -16.79 -48.16 17.43
CA ASP A 494 -17.76 -47.44 18.26
C ASP A 494 -18.11 -46.11 17.57
N PRO A 495 -19.38 -45.84 17.24
CA PRO A 495 -19.81 -44.60 16.59
C PRO A 495 -19.48 -43.32 17.36
N SER A 496 -19.23 -43.41 18.68
CA SER A 496 -18.88 -42.28 19.55
C SER A 496 -17.36 -42.07 19.70
N ALA A 497 -16.54 -43.04 19.31
CA ALA A 497 -15.09 -42.98 19.45
C ALA A 497 -14.42 -42.29 18.25
N GLU A 498 -13.29 -41.61 18.51
CA GLU A 498 -12.40 -41.14 17.44
C GLU A 498 -11.54 -42.30 16.92
N TYR A 499 -11.36 -42.36 15.61
CA TYR A 499 -10.42 -43.28 14.97
C TYR A 499 -9.25 -42.51 14.37
N THR A 500 -8.00 -42.91 14.67
CA THR A 500 -6.83 -42.28 14.04
C THR A 500 -6.47 -43.04 12.76
N TYR A 501 -6.69 -42.41 11.62
CA TYR A 501 -6.24 -42.92 10.33
C TYR A 501 -4.80 -42.49 10.06
N THR A 502 -3.93 -43.47 9.81
CA THR A 502 -2.55 -43.24 9.35
C THR A 502 -2.47 -43.52 7.85
N PRO A 503 -2.24 -42.50 7.00
CA PRO A 503 -2.17 -42.69 5.56
C PRO A 503 -0.98 -43.55 5.13
N THR A 504 -1.21 -44.53 4.26
CA THR A 504 -0.16 -45.50 3.81
C THR A 504 0.15 -45.45 2.32
N THR A 505 -0.78 -44.93 1.50
CA THR A 505 -0.64 -44.90 0.04
C THR A 505 -0.98 -43.50 -0.49
N SER A 506 -0.03 -42.87 -1.19
CA SER A 506 -0.24 -41.56 -1.82
C SER A 506 -1.23 -41.66 -2.99
N GLY A 507 -1.93 -40.57 -3.28
CA GLY A 507 -2.87 -40.48 -4.38
C GLY A 507 -4.10 -39.66 -4.04
N ASP A 508 -4.98 -39.53 -5.01
CA ASP A 508 -6.31 -38.97 -4.81
C ASP A 508 -7.25 -40.07 -4.30
N TRP A 509 -8.00 -39.74 -3.26
CA TRP A 509 -8.88 -40.67 -2.59
C TRP A 509 -10.22 -39.99 -2.30
N LYS A 510 -11.26 -40.80 -2.14
CA LYS A 510 -12.44 -40.38 -1.41
C LYS A 510 -12.52 -41.16 -0.12
N ILE A 511 -13.05 -40.56 0.92
CA ILE A 511 -13.38 -41.26 2.16
C ILE A 511 -14.89 -41.18 2.41
N GLN A 512 -15.46 -42.30 2.84
CA GLN A 512 -16.88 -42.42 3.19
C GLN A 512 -17.00 -43.14 4.53
N VAL A 513 -17.90 -42.66 5.37
CA VAL A 513 -18.33 -43.37 6.58
C VAL A 513 -19.57 -44.19 6.28
N GLU A 514 -19.63 -45.42 6.78
CA GLU A 514 -20.81 -46.29 6.72
C GLU A 514 -21.22 -46.65 8.15
N GLY A 515 -22.51 -46.56 8.47
CA GLY A 515 -23.05 -46.82 9.80
C GLY A 515 -24.11 -47.90 9.79
N THR A 516 -24.19 -48.70 10.86
CA THR A 516 -25.23 -49.72 11.03
C THR A 516 -26.35 -49.18 11.91
N PHE A 517 -27.54 -48.97 11.34
CA PHE A 517 -28.74 -48.47 11.99
C PHE A 517 -29.90 -49.45 11.80
N ALA A 518 -30.49 -49.94 12.89
CA ALA A 518 -31.61 -50.90 12.88
C ALA A 518 -31.37 -52.12 11.94
N GLY A 519 -30.14 -52.63 11.90
CA GLY A 519 -29.73 -53.76 11.04
C GLY A 519 -29.44 -53.41 9.58
N ASN A 520 -29.66 -52.16 9.16
CA ASN A 520 -29.37 -51.68 7.80
C ASN A 520 -28.13 -50.79 7.75
N THR A 521 -27.46 -50.76 6.61
CA THR A 521 -26.33 -49.85 6.36
C THR A 521 -26.83 -48.51 5.85
N ILE A 522 -26.43 -47.43 6.51
CA ILE A 522 -26.55 -46.05 6.02
C ILE A 522 -25.16 -45.52 5.66
N LYS A 523 -25.08 -44.65 4.65
CA LYS A 523 -23.81 -44.12 4.13
C LYS A 523 -23.78 -42.60 4.24
N GLY A 524 -22.62 -42.07 4.60
CA GLY A 524 -22.34 -40.64 4.51
C GLY A 524 -21.87 -40.24 3.12
N GLU A 525 -21.59 -38.96 2.96
CA GLU A 525 -21.04 -38.41 1.72
C GLU A 525 -19.63 -38.95 1.44
N GLU A 526 -19.28 -39.00 0.16
CA GLU A 526 -17.90 -39.27 -0.25
C GLU A 526 -17.12 -37.96 -0.27
N ILE A 527 -16.11 -37.83 0.60
CA ILE A 527 -15.28 -36.62 0.70
C ILE A 527 -14.00 -36.83 -0.11
N PRO A 528 -13.77 -36.07 -1.20
CA PRO A 528 -12.54 -36.15 -1.98
C PRO A 528 -11.39 -35.44 -1.26
N PHE A 529 -10.24 -36.09 -1.16
CA PHE A 529 -9.03 -35.56 -0.54
C PHE A 529 -7.78 -36.19 -1.19
N LYS A 530 -6.60 -35.69 -0.83
CA LYS A 530 -5.32 -36.19 -1.34
C LYS A 530 -4.43 -36.68 -0.21
N ILE A 531 -3.80 -37.83 -0.39
CA ILE A 531 -2.71 -38.32 0.47
C ILE A 531 -1.39 -38.03 -0.23
N TYR A 532 -0.46 -37.39 0.47
CA TYR A 532 0.90 -37.18 -0.01
C TYR A 532 1.91 -37.56 1.08
N LEU A 533 2.64 -38.66 0.86
CA LEU A 533 3.64 -39.20 1.77
C LEU A 533 5.09 -38.87 1.35
N GLY A 534 5.24 -38.10 0.27
CA GLY A 534 6.55 -37.64 -0.18
C GLY A 534 7.10 -36.54 0.72
N LYS A 535 8.37 -36.18 0.48
CA LYS A 535 8.97 -35.00 1.11
C LYS A 535 8.18 -33.74 0.74
N ILE A 536 7.87 -32.93 1.73
CA ILE A 536 7.28 -31.62 1.56
C ILE A 536 8.29 -30.52 1.90
N TYR A 537 8.12 -29.37 1.26
CA TYR A 537 8.94 -28.19 1.45
C TYR A 537 8.10 -27.08 2.08
N GLY A 538 8.64 -26.43 3.10
CA GLY A 538 8.08 -25.20 3.65
C GLY A 538 8.59 -23.95 2.93
N PRO A 539 8.22 -22.76 3.39
CA PRO A 539 8.81 -21.51 2.91
C PRO A 539 10.34 -21.55 2.99
N GLN A 540 11.00 -20.91 2.03
CA GLN A 540 12.47 -20.85 1.92
C GLN A 540 12.93 -19.39 1.83
N PRO A 541 14.19 -19.10 2.22
CA PRO A 541 14.77 -17.78 2.03
C PRO A 541 15.10 -17.52 0.55
N VAL A 542 14.85 -16.30 0.07
CA VAL A 542 15.35 -15.82 -1.24
C VAL A 542 16.76 -15.24 -1.15
N ILE A 543 17.16 -14.79 0.05
CA ILE A 543 18.47 -14.21 0.33
C ILE A 543 18.76 -14.27 1.84
N GLU A 544 20.02 -14.10 2.22
CA GLU A 544 20.45 -13.82 3.59
C GLU A 544 19.74 -12.59 4.17
N LYS A 545 19.31 -12.70 5.43
CA LYS A 545 18.45 -11.73 6.11
C LYS A 545 19.02 -10.31 6.15
N ASP A 546 20.31 -10.18 6.42
CA ASP A 546 21.05 -8.92 6.54
C ASP A 546 21.19 -8.17 5.20
N LYS A 547 21.18 -8.91 4.08
CA LYS A 547 21.23 -8.33 2.72
C LYS A 547 19.86 -7.91 2.19
N PHE A 548 18.77 -8.39 2.79
CA PHE A 548 17.43 -8.18 2.25
C PHE A 548 17.03 -6.70 2.18
N LEU A 549 17.35 -5.93 3.23
CA LEU A 549 17.00 -4.50 3.28
C LEU A 549 17.58 -3.73 2.10
N GLY A 550 18.87 -3.92 1.80
CA GLY A 550 19.53 -3.24 0.69
C GLY A 550 18.91 -3.55 -0.68
N ILE A 551 18.54 -4.81 -0.92
CA ILE A 551 17.85 -5.21 -2.16
C ILE A 551 16.45 -4.59 -2.21
N ALA A 552 15.67 -4.73 -1.13
CA ALA A 552 14.32 -4.20 -1.06
C ALA A 552 14.30 -2.68 -1.27
N SER A 553 15.15 -1.93 -0.57
CA SER A 553 15.29 -0.48 -0.74
C SER A 553 15.70 -0.09 -2.16
N GLY A 554 16.66 -0.81 -2.76
CA GLY A 554 17.08 -0.54 -4.14
C GLY A 554 15.96 -0.76 -5.17
N LEU A 555 15.13 -1.79 -4.99
CA LEU A 555 13.95 -2.03 -5.82
C LEU A 555 12.86 -0.99 -5.58
N ALA A 556 12.62 -0.66 -4.31
CA ALA A 556 11.64 0.32 -3.91
C ALA A 556 11.92 1.71 -4.50
N VAL A 557 13.17 2.19 -4.45
CA VAL A 557 13.57 3.48 -5.03
C VAL A 557 13.39 3.50 -6.55
N LYS A 558 13.78 2.42 -7.24
CA LYS A 558 13.56 2.29 -8.70
C LYS A 558 12.08 2.30 -9.04
N SER A 559 11.26 1.61 -8.25
CA SER A 559 9.82 1.58 -8.44
C SER A 559 9.19 2.94 -8.14
N TRP A 560 9.61 3.61 -7.06
CA TRP A 560 9.13 4.93 -6.67
C TRP A 560 9.38 5.97 -7.77
N LYS A 561 10.54 5.97 -8.42
CA LYS A 561 10.79 6.86 -9.57
C LYS A 561 9.83 6.66 -10.75
N LYS A 562 9.30 5.44 -10.92
CA LYS A 562 8.37 5.09 -12.01
C LYS A 562 6.90 5.29 -11.64
N THR A 563 6.52 4.97 -10.42
CA THR A 563 5.11 4.91 -9.99
C THR A 563 4.73 6.02 -9.02
N GLY A 564 5.72 6.62 -8.35
CA GLY A 564 5.61 7.53 -7.21
C GLY A 564 4.92 6.95 -5.98
N MET A 565 4.87 5.62 -5.86
CA MET A 565 4.56 4.96 -4.59
C MET A 565 5.78 5.05 -3.66
N SER A 566 5.59 5.49 -2.41
CA SER A 566 6.60 5.58 -1.36
C SER A 566 7.50 4.33 -1.35
N ALA A 567 8.80 4.55 -1.53
CA ALA A 567 9.82 3.52 -1.40
C ALA A 567 9.89 3.00 0.05
N ALA A 568 9.66 3.87 1.04
CA ALA A 568 9.58 3.47 2.44
C ALA A 568 8.47 2.44 2.67
N LEU A 569 7.25 2.73 2.18
CA LEU A 569 6.09 1.85 2.29
C LEU A 569 6.34 0.50 1.61
N GLN A 570 6.86 0.51 0.38
CA GLN A 570 7.13 -0.71 -0.36
C GLN A 570 8.19 -1.60 0.30
N THR A 571 9.25 -0.97 0.84
CA THR A 571 10.31 -1.67 1.56
C THR A 571 9.73 -2.33 2.81
N ALA A 572 8.97 -1.59 3.62
CA ALA A 572 8.32 -2.12 4.82
C ALA A 572 7.34 -3.26 4.51
N GLN A 573 6.53 -3.14 3.44
CA GLN A 573 5.66 -4.22 2.98
C GLN A 573 6.47 -5.47 2.67
N SER A 574 7.50 -5.37 1.84
CA SER A 574 8.29 -6.54 1.46
C SER A 574 8.96 -7.24 2.66
N ILE A 575 9.40 -6.47 3.66
CA ILE A 575 9.96 -6.99 4.91
C ILE A 575 8.91 -7.76 5.69
N LEU A 576 7.72 -7.17 5.86
CA LEU A 576 6.63 -7.76 6.64
C LEU A 576 6.07 -9.03 5.98
N GLU A 577 5.83 -8.99 4.67
CA GLU A 577 5.24 -10.09 3.90
C GLU A 577 6.13 -11.34 3.85
N THR A 578 7.45 -11.15 3.83
CA THR A 578 8.40 -12.25 3.64
C THR A 578 9.20 -12.59 4.90
N GLY A 579 8.98 -11.86 6.00
CA GLY A 579 9.81 -11.96 7.19
C GLY A 579 11.29 -11.73 6.85
N TRP A 580 11.64 -10.60 6.23
CA TRP A 580 13.00 -10.27 5.78
C TRP A 580 13.54 -11.19 4.67
N GLY A 581 12.70 -11.55 3.71
CA GLY A 581 13.05 -12.45 2.61
C GLY A 581 13.25 -13.90 3.03
N GLN A 582 12.95 -14.26 4.28
CA GLN A 582 13.21 -15.60 4.83
C GLN A 582 12.08 -16.59 4.58
N SER A 583 10.90 -16.11 4.21
CA SER A 583 9.70 -16.92 4.04
C SER A 583 8.95 -16.50 2.78
N VAL A 584 9.43 -16.93 1.61
CA VAL A 584 8.65 -16.81 0.37
C VAL A 584 7.90 -18.12 0.06
N PRO A 585 6.74 -18.05 -0.62
CA PRO A 585 6.07 -19.24 -1.11
C PRO A 585 7.03 -20.14 -1.89
N THR A 586 7.06 -21.41 -1.53
CA THR A 586 7.88 -22.43 -2.19
C THR A 586 6.96 -23.57 -2.54
N ASP A 587 7.19 -24.17 -3.70
CA ASP A 587 6.38 -25.30 -4.15
C ASP A 587 6.52 -26.45 -3.16
N LYS A 588 5.40 -26.79 -2.54
CA LYS A 588 5.28 -27.77 -1.46
C LYS A 588 5.83 -29.14 -1.86
N TYR A 589 5.76 -29.50 -3.13
CA TYR A 589 6.11 -30.85 -3.61
C TYR A 589 7.50 -30.92 -4.24
N THR A 590 7.92 -29.87 -4.95
CA THR A 590 9.18 -29.85 -5.70
C THR A 590 10.29 -29.05 -5.02
N GLY A 591 9.96 -28.19 -4.06
CA GLY A 591 10.91 -27.24 -3.46
C GLY A 591 11.27 -26.07 -4.37
N LYS A 592 10.58 -25.90 -5.50
CA LYS A 592 10.79 -24.79 -6.43
C LYS A 592 10.45 -23.46 -5.74
N LEU A 593 11.42 -22.55 -5.69
CA LEU A 593 11.24 -21.21 -5.15
C LEU A 593 10.33 -20.36 -6.05
N SER A 594 9.40 -19.58 -5.48
CA SER A 594 8.55 -18.67 -6.25
C SER A 594 9.18 -17.30 -6.54
N ASN A 595 10.13 -16.86 -5.72
CA ASN A 595 10.59 -15.46 -5.66
C ASN A 595 9.47 -14.42 -5.39
N ASN A 596 8.33 -14.84 -4.86
CA ASN A 596 7.16 -13.98 -4.60
C ASN A 596 7.32 -13.21 -3.29
N LEU A 597 7.63 -11.91 -3.39
CA LEU A 597 7.91 -11.04 -2.25
C LEU A 597 6.66 -10.45 -1.58
N PHE A 598 5.47 -10.69 -2.13
CA PHE A 598 4.23 -10.03 -1.70
C PHE A 598 3.07 -11.01 -1.51
N GLY A 599 3.35 -12.33 -1.49
CA GLY A 599 2.34 -13.36 -1.23
C GLY A 599 1.21 -13.43 -2.26
N ILE A 600 1.41 -12.93 -3.49
CA ILE A 600 0.33 -12.80 -4.48
C ILE A 600 -0.12 -14.19 -4.97
N LYS A 601 -1.39 -14.53 -4.77
CA LYS A 601 -2.02 -15.79 -5.24
C LYS A 601 -2.25 -15.78 -6.76
N GLY A 602 -2.29 -16.97 -7.36
CA GLY A 602 -2.58 -17.23 -8.78
C GLY A 602 -1.37 -17.67 -9.59
N SER A 603 -1.43 -17.46 -10.91
CA SER A 603 -0.34 -17.76 -11.84
C SER A 603 0.37 -16.47 -12.26
N GLY A 604 1.69 -16.47 -12.17
CA GLY A 604 2.57 -15.37 -12.58
C GLY A 604 3.30 -15.70 -13.89
N PRO A 605 4.23 -14.83 -14.32
CA PRO A 605 4.99 -15.01 -15.56
C PRO A 605 5.84 -16.30 -15.61
N ASN A 606 6.23 -16.86 -14.46
CA ASN A 606 6.95 -18.13 -14.36
C ASN A 606 6.05 -19.29 -13.87
N GLY A 607 4.74 -19.14 -14.08
CA GLY A 607 3.70 -20.08 -13.63
C GLY A 607 3.31 -19.86 -12.17
N SER A 608 2.98 -20.95 -11.48
CA SER A 608 2.66 -20.97 -10.06
C SER A 608 3.59 -21.91 -9.30
N VAL A 609 3.61 -21.72 -7.98
CA VAL A 609 4.01 -22.75 -7.02
C VAL A 609 2.80 -23.13 -6.18
N THR A 610 2.66 -24.41 -5.86
CA THR A 610 1.59 -24.86 -4.97
C THR A 610 2.08 -24.77 -3.52
N SER A 611 1.37 -24.03 -2.67
CA SER A 611 1.65 -23.92 -1.24
C SER A 611 0.37 -24.02 -0.41
N ASN A 612 0.51 -24.27 0.90
CA ASN A 612 -0.65 -24.44 1.78
C ASN A 612 -1.35 -23.09 2.02
N THR A 613 -2.68 -23.10 1.93
CA THR A 613 -3.57 -22.06 2.49
C THR A 613 -4.59 -22.74 3.41
N TRP A 614 -5.28 -21.93 4.21
CA TRP A 614 -6.44 -22.38 4.98
C TRP A 614 -7.73 -22.12 4.20
N GLU A 615 -8.66 -23.06 4.23
CA GLU A 615 -10.06 -22.89 3.84
C GLU A 615 -10.94 -23.36 4.98
N GLU A 616 -12.14 -22.79 5.10
CA GLU A 616 -13.12 -23.21 6.11
C GLU A 616 -14.28 -23.92 5.42
N TYR A 617 -14.59 -25.14 5.85
CA TYR A 617 -15.72 -25.93 5.36
C TYR A 617 -16.54 -26.41 6.54
N ASP A 618 -17.84 -26.10 6.54
CA ASP A 618 -18.76 -26.34 7.67
C ASP A 618 -18.19 -25.86 9.03
N GLY A 619 -17.51 -24.71 9.05
CA GLY A 619 -16.94 -24.10 10.25
C GLY A 619 -15.61 -24.71 10.72
N ILE A 620 -15.05 -25.67 9.99
CA ILE A 620 -13.77 -26.32 10.31
C ILE A 620 -12.71 -25.87 9.29
N LYS A 621 -11.53 -25.46 9.79
CA LYS A 621 -10.42 -25.03 8.93
C LYS A 621 -9.58 -26.22 8.47
N PHE A 622 -9.39 -26.33 7.17
CA PHE A 622 -8.58 -27.35 6.51
C PHE A 622 -7.39 -26.71 5.81
N ARG A 623 -6.25 -27.42 5.80
CA ARG A 623 -5.11 -27.06 4.95
C ARG A 623 -5.34 -27.62 3.57
N ILE A 624 -5.46 -26.73 2.60
CA ILE A 624 -5.55 -27.09 1.19
C ILE A 624 -4.37 -26.52 0.42
N ASP A 625 -4.15 -27.07 -0.76
CA ASP A 625 -3.22 -26.52 -1.73
C ASP A 625 -3.83 -25.29 -2.42
N ALA A 626 -3.05 -24.23 -2.55
CA ALA A 626 -3.36 -23.08 -3.38
C ALA A 626 -2.15 -22.64 -4.19
N ASP A 627 -2.43 -22.04 -5.34
CA ASP A 627 -1.41 -21.54 -6.24
C ASP A 627 -0.99 -20.12 -5.87
N PHE A 628 0.32 -19.92 -5.75
CA PHE A 628 0.96 -18.63 -5.61
C PHE A 628 1.76 -18.31 -6.87
N ARG A 629 1.77 -17.04 -7.28
CA ARG A 629 2.50 -16.61 -8.46
C ARG A 629 3.98 -16.93 -8.30
N ALA A 630 4.58 -17.48 -9.35
CA ALA A 630 6.01 -17.73 -9.43
C ALA A 630 6.66 -16.76 -10.42
N TYR A 631 7.91 -16.39 -10.11
CA TYR A 631 8.70 -15.43 -10.85
C TYR A 631 10.10 -15.96 -11.09
N LYS A 632 10.73 -15.52 -12.18
CA LYS A 632 12.13 -15.82 -12.52
C LYS A 632 13.09 -15.08 -11.58
N SER A 633 12.67 -13.95 -11.03
CA SER A 633 13.45 -13.14 -10.10
C SER A 633 12.56 -12.33 -9.16
N VAL A 634 13.16 -11.82 -8.08
CA VAL A 634 12.49 -10.90 -7.16
C VAL A 634 12.10 -9.56 -7.82
N ASN A 635 12.80 -9.14 -8.88
CA ASN A 635 12.45 -7.93 -9.64
C ASN A 635 11.10 -8.08 -10.35
N GLU A 636 10.89 -9.24 -10.98
CA GLU A 636 9.63 -9.54 -11.67
C GLU A 636 8.46 -9.64 -10.68
N SER A 637 8.70 -10.16 -9.47
CA SER A 637 7.70 -10.10 -8.38
C SER A 637 7.36 -8.67 -7.98
N TRP A 638 8.35 -7.78 -7.94
CA TRP A 638 8.15 -6.37 -7.58
C TRP A 638 7.36 -5.61 -8.64
N GLU A 639 7.68 -5.84 -9.92
CA GLU A 639 6.96 -5.25 -11.06
C GLU A 639 5.51 -5.73 -11.11
N ASP A 640 5.28 -7.04 -10.95
CA ASP A 640 3.93 -7.60 -10.92
C ASP A 640 3.10 -7.11 -9.72
N HIS A 641 3.73 -6.85 -8.58
CA HIS A 641 3.06 -6.20 -7.45
C HIS A 641 2.56 -4.78 -7.82
N LYS A 642 3.29 -4.02 -8.64
CA LYS A 642 2.82 -2.70 -9.09
C LYS A 642 1.63 -2.81 -10.02
N GLU A 643 1.62 -3.79 -10.93
CA GLU A 643 0.47 -4.07 -11.78
C GLU A 643 -0.75 -4.53 -10.95
N PHE A 644 -0.53 -5.35 -9.92
CA PHE A 644 -1.58 -5.76 -9.00
C PHE A 644 -2.26 -4.58 -8.29
N LEU A 645 -1.48 -3.55 -7.89
CA LEU A 645 -1.98 -2.34 -7.24
C LEU A 645 -2.68 -1.35 -8.21
N LYS A 646 -2.76 -1.65 -9.52
CA LYS A 646 -3.57 -0.86 -10.47
C LYS A 646 -5.05 -1.24 -10.47
N LYS A 647 -5.46 -2.33 -9.82
CA LYS A 647 -6.88 -2.71 -9.70
C LYS A 647 -7.72 -1.61 -9.06
N ASP A 648 -9.00 -1.53 -9.40
CA ASP A 648 -9.92 -0.46 -8.99
C ASP A 648 -10.00 -0.28 -7.46
N ARG A 649 -10.03 -1.39 -6.70
CA ARG A 649 -10.06 -1.36 -5.23
C ARG A 649 -8.89 -0.60 -4.59
N TYR A 650 -7.77 -0.44 -5.32
CA TYR A 650 -6.58 0.30 -4.87
C TYR A 650 -6.54 1.75 -5.36
N GLN A 651 -7.63 2.29 -5.92
CA GLN A 651 -7.69 3.71 -6.28
C GLN A 651 -7.39 4.61 -5.08
N ILE A 652 -8.03 4.33 -3.94
CA ILE A 652 -7.79 5.06 -2.68
C ILE A 652 -6.33 5.00 -2.19
N LEU A 653 -5.58 3.98 -2.59
CA LEU A 653 -4.14 3.91 -2.34
C LEU A 653 -3.40 4.80 -3.32
N ARG A 654 -3.69 4.72 -4.61
CA ARG A 654 -3.00 5.52 -5.64
C ARG A 654 -3.10 7.02 -5.39
N ASP A 655 -4.21 7.46 -4.81
CA ASP A 655 -4.45 8.87 -4.45
C ASP A 655 -3.49 9.38 -3.35
N VAL A 656 -2.95 8.49 -2.50
CA VAL A 656 -2.13 8.87 -1.34
C VAL A 656 -0.82 8.09 -1.21
N MET A 657 -0.50 7.20 -2.15
CA MET A 657 0.63 6.26 -2.03
C MET A 657 2.01 6.92 -2.02
N TYR A 658 2.09 8.22 -2.35
CA TYR A 658 3.31 9.02 -2.18
C TYR A 658 3.63 9.25 -0.70
N ASP A 659 2.65 9.10 0.19
CA ASP A 659 2.75 9.21 1.64
C ASP A 659 2.64 7.81 2.27
N SER A 660 3.63 7.43 3.07
CA SER A 660 3.66 6.08 3.64
C SER A 660 2.60 5.83 4.70
N THR A 661 2.23 6.84 5.49
CA THR A 661 1.26 6.75 6.60
C THR A 661 -0.15 6.59 6.04
N GLN A 662 -0.53 7.51 5.15
CA GLN A 662 -1.81 7.49 4.47
C GLN A 662 -1.92 6.25 3.57
N GLY A 663 -0.84 5.91 2.86
CA GLY A 663 -0.74 4.72 2.02
C GLY A 663 -0.91 3.41 2.80
N ALA A 664 -0.35 3.30 4.01
CA ALA A 664 -0.52 2.12 4.86
C ALA A 664 -1.99 1.90 5.26
N TRP A 665 -2.69 2.96 5.68
CA TRP A 665 -4.12 2.87 5.97
C TRP A 665 -4.98 2.65 4.72
N ALA A 666 -4.62 3.27 3.59
CA ALA A 666 -5.30 3.03 2.32
C ALA A 666 -5.15 1.57 1.84
N LEU A 667 -4.00 0.94 2.03
CA LEU A 667 -3.81 -0.50 1.76
C LEU A 667 -4.78 -1.36 2.58
N ARG A 668 -4.95 -1.06 3.87
CA ARG A 668 -5.88 -1.77 4.74
C ARG A 668 -7.33 -1.57 4.29
N ARG A 669 -7.75 -0.32 4.03
CA ARG A 669 -9.10 0.00 3.54
C ARG A 669 -9.39 -0.65 2.18
N ALA A 670 -8.37 -0.73 1.33
CA ALA A 670 -8.46 -1.43 0.06
C ALA A 670 -8.51 -2.95 0.24
N GLY A 671 -8.36 -3.48 1.47
CA GLY A 671 -8.41 -4.90 1.84
C GLY A 671 -7.19 -5.70 1.36
N TYR A 672 -6.00 -5.08 1.38
CA TYR A 672 -4.73 -5.77 1.14
C TYR A 672 -4.42 -6.80 2.24
N ALA A 673 -4.72 -6.48 3.50
CA ALA A 673 -4.55 -7.35 4.65
C ALA A 673 -5.80 -7.35 5.53
N THR A 674 -6.12 -8.50 6.14
CA THR A 674 -7.22 -8.65 7.12
C THR A 674 -6.80 -8.26 8.54
N ASP A 675 -5.50 -8.12 8.80
CA ASP A 675 -4.94 -7.73 10.09
C ASP A 675 -5.21 -6.23 10.36
N SER A 676 -5.90 -5.92 11.46
CA SER A 676 -6.23 -4.55 11.85
C SER A 676 -4.99 -3.70 12.12
N GLN A 677 -3.91 -4.32 12.60
CA GLN A 677 -2.65 -3.68 12.99
C GLN A 677 -1.61 -3.65 11.85
N TYR A 678 -1.98 -4.10 10.64
CA TYR A 678 -1.09 -4.11 9.48
C TYR A 678 -0.47 -2.72 9.19
N PRO A 679 -1.23 -1.60 9.18
CA PRO A 679 -0.66 -0.27 8.98
C PRO A 679 0.34 0.13 10.07
N ILE A 680 0.02 -0.16 11.34
CA ILE A 680 0.90 0.13 12.48
C ILE A 680 2.23 -0.63 12.36
N LYS A 681 2.18 -1.90 11.96
CA LYS A 681 3.39 -2.72 11.73
C LYS A 681 4.27 -2.12 10.63
N LEU A 682 3.69 -1.64 9.53
CA LEU A 682 4.43 -0.98 8.46
C LEU A 682 5.08 0.32 8.95
N MET A 683 4.32 1.18 9.63
CA MET A 683 4.83 2.46 10.14
C MET A 683 5.95 2.26 11.17
N ASN A 684 5.86 1.23 12.01
CA ASN A 684 6.93 0.86 12.94
C ASN A 684 8.21 0.43 12.21
N LEU A 685 8.10 -0.37 11.15
CA LEU A 685 9.27 -0.73 10.31
C LEU A 685 9.88 0.50 9.64
N ILE A 686 9.04 1.40 9.10
CA ILE A 686 9.50 2.64 8.46
C ILE A 686 10.31 3.49 9.44
N LYS A 687 9.78 3.70 10.66
CA LYS A 687 10.45 4.47 11.71
C LYS A 687 11.74 3.78 12.18
N GLN A 688 11.67 2.47 12.45
CA GLN A 688 12.79 1.69 12.98
C GLN A 688 14.02 1.70 12.04
N TYR A 689 13.80 1.64 10.74
CA TYR A 689 14.88 1.56 9.74
C TYR A 689 15.12 2.88 8.99
N ASN A 690 14.54 3.99 9.47
CA ASN A 690 14.63 5.31 8.87
C ASN A 690 14.34 5.30 7.36
N LEU A 691 13.29 4.57 6.96
CA LEU A 691 13.03 4.30 5.54
C LEU A 691 12.52 5.53 4.78
N LEU A 692 12.09 6.59 5.47
CA LEU A 692 11.63 7.84 4.84
C LEU A 692 12.75 8.54 4.04
N GLU A 693 14.03 8.28 4.34
CA GLU A 693 15.14 8.77 3.51
C GLU A 693 15.07 8.24 2.07
N LEU A 694 14.40 7.11 1.83
CA LEU A 694 14.20 6.55 0.49
C LEU A 694 13.19 7.36 -0.35
N ASP A 695 12.34 8.16 0.30
CA ASP A 695 11.29 8.97 -0.34
C ASP A 695 11.72 10.42 -0.57
N LYS A 696 12.96 10.75 -0.20
CA LYS A 696 13.49 12.12 -0.26
C LYS A 696 13.64 12.59 -1.71
N VAL A 697 13.07 13.75 -1.99
CA VAL A 697 13.14 14.43 -3.30
C VAL A 697 13.94 15.71 -3.22
N SER A 698 14.51 16.10 -4.35
CA SER A 698 14.91 17.47 -4.67
C SER A 698 14.18 17.89 -5.94
N ILE A 699 14.32 19.15 -6.33
CA ILE A 699 13.82 19.65 -7.62
C ILE A 699 14.94 20.02 -8.56
#